data_AF-A0AA97L753-F1
#
_entry.id   AF-A0AA97L753-F1
#
_cell.length_a   1.000
_cell.length_b   1.000
_cell.length_c   1.000
_cell.angle_alpha   90.00
_cell.angle_beta   90.00
_cell.angle_gamma   90.00
#
_symmetry.space_group_name_H-M   'P 1'
#
loop_
_entity.id
_entity.type
_entity.pdbx_description
1 polymer ?
#
loop_
_entity_poly.entity_id
_entity_poly.type
_entity_poly.pdbx_seq_one_letter_code
_entity_poly.pdbx_strand_id
1 'polypeptide(L)'
;MPVEVLKGTLQGFKTSLPNRLQKVDLKHLRLGCNCANKYFQGAVVISYPLTRLENGKAFFKIVLQESENSSSRTDTINMLLFGKLAEDSEKVVHQGDTLVVAGFSLTKSASEDGRHCCQLEMSDETGSTIYICPKSPCTAAASETVSISVAPKYTYTPLNHLKGGTVVNLYGAVKFFKPPYVSKGTDYCSVVTIVDQSDTKLVCTLFNANRDALPKIYKNGDIVRFHRIKVQEFNGQMQGVTSNGFAALTFDGTVGAPVVPRTTSKLFTFTEEDKKTVEDLRIWVASNSSNSVPAANLSSIQPQMFFDLTCQLVGKAKVDGASYLLKVWDGTKCPFPSWKVLVKEDDLEGDSVLINQLKNLTVDVVVYDNHVQLAKSLKVGNFIRMYSLHAKTQSPEGKPDVSYVQFHLHGGTGYGRGITVLPENHTDVKKLKAFLDSLDLRKYAGSEIPSAEPEDSYLTLGSCLEAYQELSVTVLTDHQHFDVTAVNTILNSRIPQQYRIRAKLRRFEPKKLHQSIKLLCPQCNLLQEVPDVTEFDTLLQASATRPNPDSQNIPFCESVVWDIESQGSRYVAVHFVTRYELLQEPEDSLIMIEGGTLRDILRLSKKFKGIIPVRSVEDNLVLLDLSVPFFWQGNIQYYGCQRCSDPKAVASLSALAVQQNASWEPTTIAEALGIVLLQYVFVMKFTLDDGTGTLDAYLVDAENFFQIPASEVLTSNIFQEDMERIMNKLCPTGRNPDGLPWLECFIKSYYVKNGREEQLSYQIFDTMIAEDV
;
A
#
# COMPACT_ATOMS: atom_id res chain seq x y z
N MET A 1 14.53 25.12 40.84
CA MET A 1 13.84 24.22 39.87
C MET A 1 14.94 23.49 39.11
N PRO A 2 14.79 22.21 38.76
CA PRO A 2 15.85 21.45 38.10
C PRO A 2 16.02 21.83 36.60
N VAL A 3 15.16 22.71 36.08
CA VAL A 3 15.32 23.39 34.79
C VAL A 3 15.49 24.89 35.03
N GLU A 4 16.59 25.47 34.55
CA GLU A 4 16.89 26.91 34.65
C GLU A 4 17.03 27.52 33.24
N VAL A 5 16.20 28.53 32.95
CA VAL A 5 16.25 29.27 31.69
C VAL A 5 17.12 30.50 31.87
N LEU A 6 18.24 30.56 31.16
CA LEU A 6 19.16 31.69 31.24
C LEU A 6 18.88 32.69 30.12
N LYS A 7 18.55 33.93 30.49
CA LYS A 7 18.43 35.05 29.53
C LYS A 7 19.80 35.72 29.35
N GLY A 8 20.58 35.29 28.35
CA GLY A 8 21.89 35.91 28.05
C GLY A 8 22.67 35.24 26.92
N THR A 9 23.75 35.89 26.46
CA THR A 9 24.69 35.36 25.45
C THR A 9 25.56 34.23 26.01
N LEU A 10 25.97 33.29 25.15
CA LEU A 10 26.83 32.11 25.46
C LEU A 10 28.14 32.44 26.20
N GLN A 11 28.58 33.71 26.23
CA GLN A 11 29.79 34.16 26.89
C GLN A 11 29.59 34.52 28.38
N GLY A 12 28.39 34.97 28.79
CA GLY A 12 28.00 35.15 30.20
C GLY A 12 27.60 33.83 30.90
N PHE A 13 27.51 32.75 30.12
CA PHE A 13 27.19 31.40 30.55
C PHE A 13 28.33 30.71 31.32
N LYS A 14 29.60 30.99 30.98
CA LYS A 14 30.77 30.42 31.71
C LYS A 14 30.91 30.93 33.14
N THR A 15 30.31 32.07 33.47
CA THR A 15 30.36 32.70 34.80
C THR A 15 29.22 32.29 35.74
N SER A 16 28.18 31.61 35.24
CA SER A 16 27.00 31.18 36.01
C SER A 16 26.96 29.68 36.33
N LEU A 17 27.79 28.87 35.66
CA LEU A 17 28.01 27.47 36.02
C LEU A 17 28.77 27.35 37.35
N PRO A 18 28.44 26.38 38.21
CA PRO A 18 29.26 26.05 39.37
C PRO A 18 30.72 25.82 38.94
N ASN A 19 31.69 26.54 39.54
CA ASN A 19 33.14 26.50 39.24
C ASN A 19 33.78 25.08 39.28
N ARG A 20 33.03 24.06 39.66
CA ARG A 20 33.46 22.65 39.78
C ARG A 20 33.06 21.78 38.58
N LEU A 21 32.22 22.25 37.66
CA LEU A 21 31.76 21.46 36.51
C LEU A 21 32.69 21.61 35.29
N GLN A 22 33.12 20.49 34.71
CA GLN A 22 33.96 20.46 33.50
C GLN A 22 33.14 20.04 32.27
N LYS A 23 33.33 20.73 31.13
CA LYS A 23 32.72 20.36 29.85
C LYS A 23 33.27 19.00 29.41
N VAL A 24 32.41 18.10 28.98
CA VAL A 24 32.80 16.84 28.35
C VAL A 24 32.33 16.79 26.91
N ASP A 25 33.25 16.45 26.01
CA ASP A 25 32.93 16.28 24.59
C ASP A 25 32.31 14.90 24.33
N LEU A 26 31.53 14.79 23.25
CA LEU A 26 30.85 13.55 22.85
C LEU A 26 31.82 12.35 22.78
N LYS A 27 32.98 12.53 22.15
CA LYS A 27 34.04 11.51 22.00
C LYS A 27 34.58 10.93 23.31
N HIS A 28 34.37 11.62 24.44
CA HIS A 28 34.87 11.23 25.75
C HIS A 28 33.80 10.60 26.66
N LEU A 29 32.56 10.42 26.16
CA LEU A 29 31.49 9.75 26.89
C LEU A 29 31.59 8.24 26.68
N ARG A 30 31.95 7.49 27.73
CA ARG A 30 32.00 6.02 27.72
C ARG A 30 31.27 5.46 28.95
N LEU A 31 30.70 4.26 28.81
CA LEU A 31 30.09 3.52 29.92
C LEU A 31 31.11 3.35 31.07
N GLY A 32 30.70 3.68 32.30
CA GLY A 32 31.54 3.60 33.50
C GLY A 32 32.33 4.88 33.84
N CYS A 33 32.26 5.95 33.04
CA CYS A 33 32.88 7.23 33.40
C CYS A 33 32.15 7.90 34.56
N ASN A 34 32.89 8.41 35.55
CA ASN A 34 32.33 9.27 36.59
C ASN A 34 31.97 10.65 35.98
N CYS A 35 30.66 10.90 35.83
CA CYS A 35 30.10 12.12 35.27
C CYS A 35 29.57 13.11 36.32
N ALA A 36 29.79 12.85 37.62
CA ALA A 36 29.21 13.66 38.71
C ALA A 36 29.62 15.15 38.68
N ASN A 37 30.83 15.45 38.19
CA ASN A 37 31.36 16.82 38.07
C ASN A 37 31.51 17.28 36.61
N LYS A 38 30.75 16.68 35.68
CA LYS A 38 30.83 16.99 34.24
C LYS A 38 29.51 17.54 33.73
N TYR A 39 29.59 18.35 32.68
CA TYR A 39 28.42 18.81 31.94
C TYR A 39 28.58 18.56 30.43
N PHE A 40 27.50 18.21 29.77
CA PHE A 40 27.43 18.09 28.32
C PHE A 40 26.67 19.28 27.74
N GLN A 41 27.16 19.82 26.62
CA GLN A 41 26.55 20.95 25.93
C GLN A 41 26.20 20.56 24.49
N GLY A 42 24.93 20.71 24.12
CA GLY A 42 24.49 20.43 22.75
C GLY A 42 23.26 21.21 22.34
N ALA A 43 23.08 21.39 21.04
CA ALA A 43 21.89 21.99 20.45
C ALA A 43 20.79 20.93 20.27
N VAL A 44 19.54 21.31 20.53
CA VAL A 44 18.37 20.44 20.38
C VAL A 44 18.06 20.23 18.90
N VAL A 45 18.27 19.01 18.41
CA VAL A 45 17.96 18.64 17.02
C VAL A 45 16.52 18.16 16.89
N ILE A 46 16.08 17.31 17.83
CA ILE A 46 14.75 16.70 17.83
C ILE A 46 14.29 16.57 19.29
N SER A 47 13.07 16.98 19.59
CA SER A 47 12.34 16.62 20.81
C SER A 47 11.17 15.72 20.44
N TYR A 48 10.95 14.65 21.21
CA TYR A 48 9.83 13.73 21.04
C TYR A 48 8.68 14.13 21.98
N PRO A 49 7.41 13.82 21.67
CA PRO A 49 6.31 14.10 22.59
C PRO A 49 6.52 13.48 23.98
N LEU A 50 6.08 14.17 25.02
CA LEU A 50 6.04 13.64 26.38
C LEU A 50 5.12 12.42 26.42
N THR A 51 5.62 11.28 26.91
CA THR A 51 4.83 10.07 27.13
C THR A 51 4.82 9.69 28.62
N ARG A 52 3.93 8.78 29.01
CA ARG A 52 3.89 8.20 30.36
C ARG A 52 4.27 6.73 30.26
N LEU A 53 5.23 6.29 31.08
CA LEU A 53 5.64 4.89 31.17
C LEU A 53 4.59 4.06 31.93
N GLU A 54 4.68 2.73 31.86
CA GLU A 54 3.73 1.81 32.51
C GLU A 54 3.58 2.03 34.03
N ASN A 55 4.63 2.57 34.67
CA ASN A 55 4.64 2.94 36.08
C ASN A 55 4.06 4.36 36.36
N GLY A 56 3.48 5.02 35.35
CA GLY A 56 2.89 6.36 35.44
C GLY A 56 3.89 7.51 35.40
N LYS A 57 5.20 7.24 35.39
CA LYS A 57 6.27 8.27 35.38
C LYS A 57 6.35 8.93 34.00
N ALA A 58 6.41 10.26 33.99
CA ALA A 58 6.55 11.05 32.77
C ALA A 58 7.93 10.80 32.13
N PHE A 59 7.95 10.71 30.80
CA PHE A 59 9.14 10.41 29.99
C PHE A 59 9.23 11.36 28.81
N PHE A 60 10.39 11.98 28.63
CA PHE A 60 10.65 12.93 27.55
C PHE A 60 12.01 12.64 26.92
N LYS A 61 12.03 12.41 25.60
CA LYS A 61 13.24 12.08 24.84
C LYS A 61 13.66 13.27 23.99
N ILE A 62 14.94 13.61 24.05
CA ILE A 62 15.55 14.71 23.30
C ILE A 62 16.81 14.18 22.59
N VAL A 63 17.10 14.70 21.41
CA VAL A 63 18.34 14.44 20.67
C VAL A 63 19.18 15.70 20.66
N LEU A 64 20.40 15.60 21.19
CA LEU A 64 21.35 16.69 21.24
C LEU A 64 22.47 16.50 20.23
N GLN A 65 22.87 17.58 19.57
CA GLN A 65 24.06 17.65 18.71
C GLN A 65 25.13 18.51 19.37
N GLU A 66 26.37 18.03 19.39
CA GLU A 66 27.50 18.78 19.95
C GLU A 66 27.76 20.07 19.15
N SER A 67 27.80 21.22 19.85
CA SER A 67 27.75 22.55 19.21
C SER A 67 29.12 23.10 18.77
N GLU A 68 30.25 22.48 19.14
CA GLU A 68 31.59 22.92 18.75
C GLU A 68 32.35 21.77 18.09
N ASN A 69 32.58 21.89 16.77
CA ASN A 69 33.21 20.93 15.85
C ASN A 69 32.32 19.76 15.37
N SER A 70 31.60 19.93 14.25
CA SER A 70 31.21 18.76 13.43
C SER A 70 30.80 19.11 11.99
N SER A 71 31.49 18.48 11.04
CA SER A 71 31.13 18.38 9.62
C SER A 71 30.62 16.96 9.27
N SER A 72 30.17 16.19 10.26
CA SER A 72 29.79 14.78 10.13
C SER A 72 28.41 14.47 10.75
N ARG A 73 27.73 13.43 10.22
CA ARG A 73 26.38 12.99 10.65
C ARG A 73 26.37 12.16 11.95
N THR A 74 27.52 11.92 12.59
CA THR A 74 27.66 10.99 13.73
C THR A 74 27.71 11.67 15.11
N ASP A 75 27.55 13.00 15.17
CA ASP A 75 27.81 13.78 16.39
C ASP A 75 26.53 14.10 17.21
N THR A 76 25.63 13.11 17.32
CA THR A 76 24.37 13.24 18.08
C THR A 76 24.21 12.19 19.19
N ILE A 77 23.62 12.59 20.31
CA ILE A 77 23.37 11.76 21.48
C ILE A 77 21.92 11.83 21.93
N ASN A 78 21.37 10.69 22.35
CA ASN A 78 20.05 10.60 22.95
C ASN A 78 20.10 11.05 24.42
N MET A 79 19.14 11.87 24.82
CA MET A 79 18.93 12.34 26.19
C MET A 79 17.53 11.94 26.64
N LEU A 80 17.46 11.23 27.77
CA LEU A 80 16.27 10.64 28.35
C LEU A 80 15.96 11.32 29.68
N LEU A 81 14.79 11.93 29.77
CA LEU A 81 14.32 12.64 30.95
C LEU A 81 13.15 11.91 31.58
N PHE A 82 13.16 11.82 32.90
CA PHE A 82 12.12 11.14 33.67
C PHE A 82 11.56 12.03 34.77
N GLY A 83 10.30 11.77 35.15
CA GLY A 83 9.65 12.41 36.30
C GLY A 83 9.30 13.87 36.04
N LYS A 84 9.35 14.70 37.09
CA LYS A 84 8.98 16.12 37.00
C LYS A 84 9.91 16.90 36.07
N LEU A 85 11.16 16.46 35.97
CA LEU A 85 12.15 17.03 35.06
C LEU A 85 11.73 16.91 33.58
N ALA A 86 11.06 15.82 33.22
CA ALA A 86 10.52 15.61 31.88
C ALA A 86 9.37 16.59 31.57
N GLU A 87 8.43 16.75 32.51
CA GLU A 87 7.28 17.65 32.37
C GLU A 87 7.68 19.13 32.33
N ASP A 88 8.69 19.52 33.12
CA ASP A 88 9.19 20.89 33.14
C ASP A 88 10.03 21.21 31.89
N SER A 89 10.74 20.22 31.34
CA SER A 89 11.55 20.40 30.13
C SER A 89 10.69 20.52 28.87
N GLU A 90 9.60 19.76 28.74
CA GLU A 90 8.75 19.80 27.54
C GLU A 90 8.13 21.19 27.30
N LYS A 91 7.78 21.91 28.38
CA LYS A 91 7.18 23.24 28.30
C LYS A 91 8.13 24.33 27.80
N VAL A 92 9.44 24.10 27.89
CA VAL A 92 10.45 25.15 27.79
C VAL A 92 11.47 24.88 26.70
N VAL A 93 11.75 23.62 26.39
CA VAL A 93 12.74 23.23 25.38
C VAL A 93 12.14 23.28 23.98
N HIS A 94 12.72 24.10 23.11
CA HIS A 94 12.35 24.19 21.70
C HIS A 94 13.48 23.68 20.80
N GLN A 95 13.11 23.26 19.58
CA GLN A 95 14.09 22.84 18.58
C GLN A 95 15.04 24.00 18.23
N GLY A 96 16.35 23.74 18.28
CA GLY A 96 17.40 24.73 18.05
C GLY A 96 17.90 25.47 19.30
N ASP A 97 17.32 25.23 20.48
CA ASP A 97 17.86 25.72 21.75
C ASP A 97 19.18 25.03 22.09
N THR A 98 20.07 25.72 22.82
CA THR A 98 21.29 25.09 23.34
C THR A 98 21.04 24.65 24.77
N LEU A 99 21.17 23.34 25.03
CA LEU A 99 21.07 22.77 26.37
C LEU A 99 22.44 22.52 26.96
N VAL A 100 22.54 22.81 28.25
CA VAL A 100 23.65 22.35 29.08
C VAL A 100 23.12 21.49 30.20
N VAL A 101 23.67 20.29 30.28
CA VAL A 101 23.13 19.19 31.07
C VAL A 101 24.18 18.73 32.06
N ALA A 102 23.85 18.74 33.35
CA ALA A 102 24.71 18.30 34.44
C ALA A 102 24.00 17.27 35.34
N GLY A 103 24.78 16.39 35.98
CA GLY A 103 24.24 15.34 36.85
C GLY A 103 23.52 14.22 36.11
N PHE A 104 24.02 13.84 34.92
CA PHE A 104 23.48 12.76 34.09
C PHE A 104 24.23 11.44 34.32
N SER A 105 23.53 10.31 34.16
CA SER A 105 24.14 8.98 34.02
C SER A 105 24.25 8.60 32.54
N LEU A 106 25.21 7.71 32.23
CA LEU A 106 25.38 7.15 30.89
C LEU A 106 24.87 5.73 30.86
N THR A 107 23.92 5.43 29.97
CA THR A 107 23.45 4.08 29.70
C THR A 107 23.74 3.67 28.26
N LYS A 108 23.74 2.36 27.98
CA LYS A 108 23.99 1.84 26.63
C LYS A 108 22.77 2.13 25.76
N SER A 109 22.98 2.71 24.58
CA SER A 109 21.90 2.89 23.61
C SER A 109 21.50 1.52 23.05
N ALA A 110 20.21 1.20 23.04
CA ALA A 110 19.66 -0.03 22.46
C ALA A 110 19.28 0.12 20.97
N SER A 111 19.47 1.31 20.39
CA SER A 111 19.09 1.61 19.00
C SER A 111 20.24 1.42 18.02
N GLU A 112 19.97 0.76 16.89
CA GLU A 112 20.82 0.71 15.69
C GLU A 112 20.67 1.97 14.81
N ASP A 113 20.36 3.13 15.42
CA ASP A 113 19.99 4.37 14.72
C ASP A 113 21.20 5.19 14.23
N GLY A 114 22.41 4.62 14.26
CA GLY A 114 23.66 5.26 13.85
C GLY A 114 24.11 6.43 14.74
N ARG A 115 23.50 6.60 15.93
CA ARG A 115 23.84 7.64 16.92
C ARG A 115 24.89 7.16 17.92
N HIS A 116 25.32 8.04 18.82
CA HIS A 116 26.31 7.70 19.84
C HIS A 116 25.90 6.47 20.66
N CYS A 117 26.86 5.57 20.93
CA CYS A 117 26.61 4.27 21.58
C CYS A 117 26.13 4.36 23.04
N CYS A 118 26.24 5.55 23.64
CA CYS A 118 25.73 5.87 24.97
C CYS A 118 24.60 6.91 24.88
N GLN A 119 23.67 6.86 25.82
CA GLN A 119 22.60 7.85 26.01
C GLN A 119 22.71 8.51 27.39
N LEU A 120 22.31 9.79 27.47
CA LEU A 120 22.27 10.57 28.71
C LEU A 120 20.94 10.29 29.41
N GLU A 121 20.99 9.90 30.68
CA GLU A 121 19.80 9.60 31.48
C GLU A 121 19.73 10.53 32.69
N MET A 122 18.54 11.08 32.93
CA MET A 122 18.36 12.17 33.89
C MET A 122 17.00 12.11 34.57
N SER A 123 17.00 12.32 35.88
CA SER A 123 15.77 12.38 36.67
C SER A 123 15.84 13.50 37.71
N ASP A 124 14.67 13.91 38.18
CA ASP A 124 14.51 14.81 39.32
C ASP A 124 15.07 14.21 40.63
N GLU A 125 14.99 12.89 40.81
CA GLU A 125 15.48 12.16 41.98
C GLU A 125 17.03 12.14 42.06
N THR A 126 17.72 12.26 40.92
CA THR A 126 19.18 12.20 40.82
C THR A 126 19.88 13.56 40.95
N GLY A 127 19.13 14.63 41.23
CA GLY A 127 19.68 15.99 41.34
C GLY A 127 20.22 16.54 40.02
N SER A 128 19.70 16.06 38.89
CA SER A 128 20.10 16.50 37.55
C SER A 128 19.59 17.91 37.26
N THR A 129 20.41 18.73 36.58
CA THR A 129 20.06 20.12 36.24
C THR A 129 20.20 20.38 34.74
N ILE A 130 19.21 21.02 34.14
CA ILE A 130 19.23 21.49 32.75
C ILE A 130 19.26 23.01 32.71
N TYR A 131 20.24 23.56 32.01
CA TYR A 131 20.29 24.98 31.66
C TYR A 131 19.91 25.16 30.20
N ILE A 132 18.92 26.02 29.95
CA ILE A 132 18.40 26.30 28.60
C ILE A 132 18.88 27.69 28.17
N CYS A 133 19.59 27.74 27.04
CA CYS A 133 19.95 28.96 26.35
C CYS A 133 19.07 29.09 25.10
N PRO A 134 17.95 29.85 25.18
CA PRO A 134 17.05 30.01 24.06
C PRO A 134 17.72 30.79 22.94
N LYS A 135 17.41 30.44 21.69
CA LYS A 135 17.92 31.16 20.52
C LYS A 135 17.41 32.61 20.53
N SER A 136 18.30 33.61 20.65
CA SER A 136 17.88 35.02 20.69
C SER A 136 17.18 35.44 19.39
N PRO A 137 16.05 36.17 19.44
CA PRO A 137 15.47 36.79 18.26
C PRO A 137 16.32 38.03 17.87
N CYS A 138 17.14 37.91 16.84
CA CYS A 138 17.85 39.08 16.30
C CYS A 138 16.90 39.97 15.50
N THR A 139 16.48 41.07 16.11
CA THR A 139 16.17 42.34 15.43
C THR A 139 17.44 42.87 14.77
N ALA A 140 17.46 42.98 13.43
CA ALA A 140 18.54 43.61 12.70
C ALA A 140 18.07 44.94 12.10
N ALA A 141 18.35 46.03 12.82
CA ALA A 141 18.59 47.33 12.21
C ALA A 141 20.00 47.32 11.60
N ALA A 142 20.16 48.05 10.50
CA ALA A 142 21.32 48.05 9.61
C ALA A 142 22.68 48.27 10.30
N SER A 143 23.66 47.42 9.98
CA SER A 143 24.96 47.87 9.50
C SER A 143 25.68 46.72 8.78
N GLU A 144 26.21 47.03 7.60
CA GLU A 144 26.65 46.11 6.56
C GLU A 144 27.94 45.35 6.92
N THR A 145 27.92 44.02 6.76
CA THR A 145 28.94 43.25 6.00
C THR A 145 28.51 41.78 5.89
N VAL A 146 27.99 41.43 4.70
CA VAL A 146 27.91 40.12 4.02
C VAL A 146 27.77 38.84 4.87
N SER A 147 26.57 38.26 4.86
CA SER A 147 26.36 36.85 4.51
C SER A 147 24.91 36.64 4.04
N ILE A 148 24.72 36.56 2.72
CA ILE A 148 23.44 36.19 2.10
C ILE A 148 23.11 34.76 2.57
N SER A 149 22.01 34.58 3.30
CA SER A 149 21.49 33.25 3.62
C SER A 149 21.00 32.61 2.32
N VAL A 150 21.84 31.81 1.68
CA VAL A 150 21.50 31.04 0.50
C VAL A 150 20.42 30.02 0.89
N ALA A 151 19.24 30.10 0.26
CA ALA A 151 18.21 29.08 0.41
C ALA A 151 18.80 27.69 0.11
N PRO A 152 18.47 26.64 0.87
CA PRO A 152 18.99 25.30 0.60
C PRO A 152 18.61 24.88 -0.82
N LYS A 153 19.62 24.65 -1.67
CA LYS A 153 19.41 24.22 -3.05
C LYS A 153 19.00 22.75 -3.05
N TYR A 154 17.75 22.48 -3.39
CA TYR A 154 17.24 21.11 -3.53
C TYR A 154 17.54 20.57 -4.94
N THR A 155 18.02 19.34 -5.00
CA THR A 155 18.14 18.58 -6.26
C THR A 155 16.89 17.73 -6.44
N TYR A 156 16.29 17.81 -7.62
CA TYR A 156 15.13 17.01 -8.02
C TYR A 156 15.54 15.94 -9.02
N THR A 157 15.13 14.70 -8.77
CA THR A 157 15.45 13.54 -9.59
C THR A 157 14.29 13.22 -10.53
N PRO A 158 14.50 13.14 -11.86
CA PRO A 158 13.51 12.65 -12.81
C PRO A 158 13.08 11.21 -12.53
N LEU A 159 11.86 10.84 -12.89
CA LEU A 159 11.27 9.54 -12.57
C LEU A 159 12.00 8.37 -13.26
N ASN A 160 12.53 8.58 -14.47
CA ASN A 160 13.33 7.57 -15.18
C ASN A 160 14.72 7.30 -14.58
N HIS A 161 15.18 8.12 -13.62
CA HIS A 161 16.50 8.00 -12.98
C HIS A 161 16.41 7.51 -11.53
N LEU A 162 15.25 7.04 -11.09
CA LEU A 162 15.05 6.55 -9.74
C LEU A 162 15.75 5.22 -9.50
N LYS A 163 16.30 5.04 -8.29
CA LYS A 163 16.98 3.82 -7.85
C LYS A 163 16.38 3.31 -6.55
N GLY A 164 16.24 1.99 -6.42
CA GLY A 164 15.71 1.36 -5.21
C GLY A 164 16.57 1.67 -3.99
N GLY A 165 15.92 1.84 -2.83
CA GLY A 165 16.57 2.14 -1.55
C GLY A 165 17.02 3.60 -1.37
N THR A 166 16.72 4.49 -2.31
CA THR A 166 17.13 5.91 -2.22
C THR A 166 16.03 6.80 -1.64
N VAL A 167 16.42 7.93 -1.05
CA VAL A 167 15.49 9.00 -0.62
C VAL A 167 15.76 10.22 -1.48
N VAL A 168 14.77 10.64 -2.26
CA VAL A 168 14.93 11.67 -3.29
C VAL A 168 13.89 12.79 -3.14
N ASN A 169 14.11 13.89 -3.85
CA ASN A 169 13.08 14.91 -4.09
C ASN A 169 12.68 14.82 -5.55
N LEU A 170 11.40 14.98 -5.86
CA LEU A 170 10.91 14.89 -7.24
C LEU A 170 9.70 15.79 -7.46
N TYR A 171 9.41 16.04 -8.73
CA TYR A 171 8.15 16.58 -9.20
C TYR A 171 7.46 15.54 -10.08
N GLY A 172 6.14 15.59 -10.13
CA GLY A 172 5.36 14.81 -11.08
C GLY A 172 3.96 15.37 -11.26
N ALA A 173 3.37 15.10 -12.40
CA ALA A 173 1.96 15.29 -12.67
C ALA A 173 1.17 14.07 -12.20
N VAL A 174 0.03 14.30 -11.55
CA VAL A 174 -0.85 13.23 -11.07
C VAL A 174 -1.57 12.60 -12.25
N LYS A 175 -1.31 11.31 -12.50
CA LYS A 175 -2.02 10.51 -13.49
C LYS A 175 -3.27 9.85 -12.89
N PHE A 176 -3.18 9.47 -11.61
CA PHE A 176 -4.26 8.85 -10.86
C PHE A 176 -4.05 9.10 -9.37
N PHE A 177 -5.13 9.21 -8.58
CA PHE A 177 -5.01 9.29 -7.12
C PHE A 177 -6.23 8.69 -6.42
N LYS A 178 -6.01 8.24 -5.18
CA LYS A 178 -7.05 7.90 -4.21
C LYS A 178 -7.07 8.99 -3.14
N PRO A 179 -8.22 9.67 -2.91
CA PRO A 179 -8.35 10.63 -1.81
C PRO A 179 -7.96 9.99 -0.47
N PRO A 180 -7.46 10.77 0.50
CA PRO A 180 -7.08 10.23 1.80
C PRO A 180 -8.17 9.39 2.48
N TYR A 181 -7.84 8.16 2.84
CA TYR A 181 -8.73 7.19 3.50
C TYR A 181 -8.04 6.57 4.72
N VAL A 182 -8.83 6.01 5.63
CA VAL A 182 -8.31 5.33 6.83
C VAL A 182 -7.62 4.03 6.42
N SER A 183 -6.35 3.85 6.78
CA SER A 183 -5.64 2.60 6.51
C SER A 183 -6.08 1.48 7.46
N LYS A 184 -5.62 0.24 7.27
CA LYS A 184 -5.82 -0.85 8.23
C LYS A 184 -5.13 -0.59 9.58
N GLY A 185 -4.16 0.33 9.63
CA GLY A 185 -3.45 0.74 10.84
C GLY A 185 -4.09 1.97 11.52
N THR A 186 -3.28 2.77 12.21
CA THR A 186 -3.73 4.01 12.89
C THR A 186 -3.74 5.24 12.00
N ASP A 187 -3.07 5.17 10.84
CA ASP A 187 -2.77 6.34 10.01
C ASP A 187 -3.73 6.44 8.80
N TYR A 188 -3.79 7.63 8.21
CA TYR A 188 -4.43 7.82 6.91
C TYR A 188 -3.47 7.45 5.78
N CYS A 189 -4.01 6.88 4.71
CA CYS A 189 -3.29 6.54 3.49
C CYS A 189 -3.84 7.33 2.30
N SER A 190 -2.97 7.77 1.41
CA SER A 190 -3.33 8.25 0.07
C SER A 190 -2.39 7.64 -0.96
N VAL A 191 -2.95 7.11 -2.04
CA VAL A 191 -2.20 6.51 -3.15
C VAL A 191 -2.23 7.49 -4.32
N VAL A 192 -1.07 7.82 -4.87
CA VAL A 192 -0.93 8.78 -5.96
C VAL A 192 0.01 8.20 -7.01
N THR A 193 -0.46 8.05 -8.23
CA THR A 193 0.38 7.69 -9.38
C THR A 193 0.81 8.97 -10.08
N ILE A 194 2.11 9.18 -10.17
CA ILE A 194 2.70 10.35 -10.81
C ILE A 194 3.47 9.98 -12.07
N VAL A 195 3.56 10.93 -13.00
CA VAL A 195 4.36 10.88 -14.22
C VAL A 195 5.12 12.19 -14.39
N ASP A 196 6.21 12.18 -15.13
CA ASP A 196 6.96 13.38 -15.51
C ASP A 196 7.20 13.40 -17.03
N GLN A 197 8.03 14.32 -17.52
CA GLN A 197 8.33 14.44 -18.95
C GLN A 197 8.95 13.18 -19.58
N SER A 198 9.43 12.22 -18.78
CA SER A 198 9.93 10.92 -19.26
C SER A 198 8.82 9.89 -19.52
N ASP A 199 7.57 10.21 -19.17
CA ASP A 199 6.40 9.31 -19.15
C ASP A 199 6.59 8.05 -18.28
N THR A 200 7.61 8.05 -17.42
CA THR A 200 7.80 6.99 -16.41
C THR A 200 6.75 7.15 -15.32
N LYS A 201 6.09 6.05 -14.95
CA LYS A 201 5.08 6.03 -13.88
C LYS A 201 5.75 5.68 -12.55
N LEU A 202 5.39 6.41 -11.49
CA LEU A 202 5.73 6.05 -10.12
C LEU A 202 4.46 6.01 -9.26
N VAL A 203 4.16 4.85 -8.68
CA VAL A 203 3.08 4.71 -7.71
C VAL A 203 3.60 5.10 -6.34
N CYS A 204 2.96 6.08 -5.70
CA CYS A 204 3.34 6.60 -4.40
C CYS A 204 2.27 6.25 -3.36
N THR A 205 2.65 5.51 -2.32
CA THR A 205 1.78 5.18 -1.19
C THR A 205 2.20 6.02 0.02
N LEU A 206 1.33 6.97 0.40
CA LEU A 206 1.66 8.02 1.35
C LEU A 206 0.87 7.85 2.64
N PHE A 207 1.58 7.77 3.77
CA PHE A 207 1.00 7.60 5.09
C PHE A 207 1.20 8.83 5.97
N ASN A 208 0.17 9.20 6.72
CA ASN A 208 0.27 10.21 7.77
C ASN A 208 -0.84 10.05 8.81
N ALA A 209 -0.52 10.23 10.09
CA ALA A 209 -1.51 10.24 11.17
C ALA A 209 -2.55 11.38 11.00
N ASN A 210 -2.15 12.51 10.39
CA ASN A 210 -3.05 13.61 10.07
C ASN A 210 -3.48 13.58 8.60
N ARG A 211 -4.77 13.39 8.35
CA ARG A 211 -5.38 13.45 7.00
C ARG A 211 -5.00 14.71 6.23
N ASP A 212 -4.99 15.87 6.89
CA ASP A 212 -4.75 17.17 6.24
C ASP A 212 -3.27 17.39 5.88
N ALA A 213 -2.36 16.55 6.38
CA ALA A 213 -0.94 16.58 6.05
C ALA A 213 -0.60 15.79 4.77
N LEU A 214 -1.53 14.99 4.26
CA LEU A 214 -1.39 14.30 2.96
C LEU A 214 -1.57 15.29 1.79
N PRO A 215 -1.06 14.97 0.59
CA PRO A 215 -1.16 15.85 -0.57
C PRO A 215 -2.60 16.20 -0.95
N LYS A 216 -2.87 17.48 -1.20
CA LYS A 216 -4.22 18.00 -1.49
C LYS A 216 -4.51 18.01 -2.98
N ILE A 217 -4.74 16.83 -3.53
CA ILE A 217 -5.03 16.59 -4.94
C ILE A 217 -6.54 16.63 -5.16
N TYR A 218 -6.99 17.35 -6.20
CA TYR A 218 -8.42 17.52 -6.50
C TYR A 218 -8.84 16.98 -7.87
N LYS A 219 -7.88 16.81 -8.79
CA LYS A 219 -8.11 16.27 -10.13
C LYS A 219 -6.83 15.64 -10.70
N ASN A 220 -7.00 14.72 -11.64
CA ASN A 220 -5.89 14.25 -12.46
C ASN A 220 -5.31 15.42 -13.26
N GLY A 221 -4.00 15.42 -13.43
CA GLY A 221 -3.22 16.50 -14.02
C GLY A 221 -2.70 17.52 -13.01
N ASP A 222 -3.18 17.54 -11.76
CA ASP A 222 -2.57 18.35 -10.69
C ASP A 222 -1.07 18.01 -10.56
N ILE A 223 -0.25 19.00 -10.22
CA ILE A 223 1.21 18.82 -10.09
C ILE A 223 1.56 18.61 -8.62
N VAL A 224 2.41 17.65 -8.31
CA VAL A 224 2.92 17.41 -6.96
C VAL A 224 4.43 17.55 -6.91
N ARG A 225 4.91 18.05 -5.77
CA ARG A 225 6.31 18.07 -5.38
C ARG A 225 6.47 17.25 -4.12
N PHE A 226 7.33 16.24 -4.17
CA PHE A 226 7.66 15.44 -3.00
C PHE A 226 9.10 15.72 -2.58
N HIS A 227 9.29 16.03 -1.31
CA HIS A 227 10.59 16.09 -0.67
C HIS A 227 10.77 14.87 0.21
N ARG A 228 11.97 14.28 0.15
CA ARG A 228 12.36 13.10 0.93
C ARG A 228 11.38 11.93 0.78
N ILE A 229 10.99 11.60 -0.45
CA ILE A 229 10.25 10.37 -0.72
C ILE A 229 11.24 9.21 -0.79
N LYS A 230 10.95 8.11 -0.10
CA LYS A 230 11.76 6.89 -0.18
C LYS A 230 11.28 6.08 -1.38
N VAL A 231 12.20 5.77 -2.28
CA VAL A 231 11.93 4.89 -3.42
C VAL A 231 12.38 3.49 -3.04
N GLN A 232 11.48 2.53 -3.16
CA GLN A 232 11.75 1.13 -2.86
C GLN A 232 11.15 0.23 -3.93
N GLU A 233 11.74 -0.94 -4.09
CA GLU A 233 11.21 -1.98 -4.97
C GLU A 233 10.32 -2.91 -4.15
N PHE A 234 9.14 -3.19 -4.66
CA PHE A 234 8.17 -4.09 -4.03
C PHE A 234 7.38 -4.80 -5.12
N ASN A 235 7.26 -6.12 -5.04
CA ASN A 235 6.66 -6.97 -6.07
C ASN A 235 7.21 -6.68 -7.49
N GLY A 236 8.53 -6.46 -7.60
CA GLY A 236 9.21 -6.15 -8.86
C GLY A 236 8.86 -4.77 -9.46
N GLN A 237 8.13 -3.92 -8.74
CA GLN A 237 7.80 -2.56 -9.18
C GLN A 237 8.41 -1.50 -8.27
N MET A 238 8.90 -0.44 -8.88
CA MET A 238 9.40 0.74 -8.19
C MET A 238 8.24 1.56 -7.63
N GLN A 239 8.22 1.77 -6.33
CA GLN A 239 7.21 2.57 -5.64
C GLN A 239 7.84 3.63 -4.74
N GLY A 240 7.12 4.74 -4.59
CA GLY A 240 7.42 5.78 -3.62
C GLY A 240 6.67 5.55 -2.32
N VAL A 241 7.33 5.66 -1.18
CA VAL A 241 6.69 5.60 0.13
C VAL A 241 7.14 6.76 1.00
N THR A 242 6.28 7.17 1.93
CA THR A 242 6.61 8.20 2.92
C THR A 242 7.84 7.82 3.73
N SER A 243 8.71 8.81 3.97
CA SER A 243 9.93 8.64 4.77
C SER A 243 10.04 9.73 5.84
N ASN A 244 11.07 9.63 6.70
CA ASN A 244 11.25 10.60 7.77
C ASN A 244 11.51 12.02 7.21
N GLY A 245 10.69 12.98 7.63
CA GLY A 245 10.72 14.36 7.13
C GLY A 245 10.15 14.53 5.72
N PHE A 246 9.34 13.57 5.24
CA PHE A 246 8.59 13.72 4.00
C PHE A 246 7.72 14.98 4.02
N ALA A 247 7.73 15.72 2.91
CA ALA A 247 6.87 16.88 2.71
C ALA A 247 6.33 16.90 1.29
N ALA A 248 5.08 17.35 1.15
CA ALA A 248 4.41 17.45 -0.13
C ALA A 248 3.87 18.87 -0.37
N LEU A 249 4.04 19.35 -1.59
CA LEU A 249 3.28 20.48 -2.13
C LEU A 249 2.45 20.00 -3.32
N THR A 250 1.23 20.50 -3.45
CA THR A 250 0.36 20.21 -4.59
C THR A 250 -0.03 21.50 -5.28
N PHE A 251 -0.14 21.51 -6.60
CA PHE A 251 -0.46 22.67 -7.42
C PHE A 251 -1.57 22.33 -8.41
N ASP A 252 -2.32 23.34 -8.83
CA ASP A 252 -3.29 23.17 -9.92
C ASP A 252 -2.58 22.79 -11.22
N GLY A 253 -3.08 21.74 -11.89
CA GLY A 253 -2.57 21.27 -13.17
C GLY A 253 -2.91 22.12 -14.39
N THR A 254 -3.83 23.08 -14.27
CA THR A 254 -4.29 23.88 -15.41
C THR A 254 -3.22 24.89 -15.86
N VAL A 255 -2.94 24.92 -17.16
CA VAL A 255 -2.03 25.88 -17.79
C VAL A 255 -2.52 27.32 -17.53
N GLY A 256 -1.62 28.19 -17.08
CA GLY A 256 -1.94 29.58 -16.72
C GLY A 256 -2.62 29.78 -15.36
N ALA A 257 -2.93 28.71 -14.60
CA ALA A 257 -3.43 28.87 -13.24
C ALA A 257 -2.34 29.45 -12.31
N PRO A 258 -2.71 30.18 -11.23
CA PRO A 258 -1.74 30.68 -10.27
C PRO A 258 -0.87 29.56 -9.69
N VAL A 259 0.45 29.78 -9.59
CA VAL A 259 1.39 28.83 -8.96
C VAL A 259 1.34 29.02 -7.44
N VAL A 260 0.27 28.53 -6.82
CA VAL A 260 0.06 28.60 -5.37
C VAL A 260 0.01 27.19 -4.81
N PRO A 261 0.94 26.81 -3.91
CA PRO A 261 0.96 25.47 -3.33
C PRO A 261 -0.23 25.26 -2.38
N ARG A 262 -0.90 24.13 -2.53
CA ARG A 262 -1.88 23.58 -1.60
C ARG A 262 -1.11 22.73 -0.59
N THR A 263 -0.87 23.28 0.60
CA THR A 263 -0.17 22.58 1.69
C THR A 263 -0.71 23.03 3.04
N THR A 264 -0.55 22.18 4.06
CA THR A 264 -0.74 22.54 5.47
C THR A 264 0.55 22.99 6.14
N SER A 265 1.71 22.76 5.51
CA SER A 265 2.99 23.23 6.03
C SER A 265 3.07 24.75 5.94
N LYS A 266 3.34 25.40 7.08
CA LYS A 266 3.59 26.85 7.13
C LYS A 266 4.99 27.23 6.63
N LEU A 267 5.89 26.25 6.51
CA LEU A 267 7.28 26.44 6.15
C LEU A 267 7.59 25.62 4.90
N PHE A 268 7.83 26.29 3.79
CA PHE A 268 8.32 25.67 2.57
C PHE A 268 9.24 26.65 1.81
N THR A 269 10.25 26.10 1.15
CA THR A 269 11.06 26.85 0.19
C THR A 269 10.49 26.63 -1.20
N PHE A 270 10.29 27.71 -1.95
CA PHE A 270 9.82 27.67 -3.33
C PHE A 270 10.58 28.73 -4.12
N THR A 271 11.36 28.30 -5.10
CA THR A 271 12.22 29.18 -5.91
C THR A 271 11.58 29.50 -7.28
N GLU A 272 12.17 30.41 -8.05
CA GLU A 272 11.69 30.68 -9.41
C GLU A 272 11.94 29.47 -10.34
N GLU A 273 12.97 28.66 -10.08
CA GLU A 273 13.19 27.40 -10.79
C GLU A 273 12.09 26.37 -10.48
N ASP A 274 11.63 26.30 -9.23
CA ASP A 274 10.50 25.48 -8.84
C ASP A 274 9.23 25.91 -9.58
N LYS A 275 8.99 27.23 -9.66
CA LYS A 275 7.87 27.81 -10.40
C LYS A 275 7.91 27.43 -11.88
N LYS A 276 9.07 27.59 -12.51
CA LYS A 276 9.27 27.19 -13.90
C LYS A 276 9.01 25.70 -14.12
N THR A 277 9.50 24.85 -13.21
CA THR A 277 9.29 23.38 -13.28
C THR A 277 7.81 23.03 -13.23
N VAL A 278 7.02 23.69 -12.38
CA VAL A 278 5.56 23.51 -12.31
C VAL A 278 4.89 23.96 -13.62
N GLU A 279 5.29 25.09 -14.18
CA GLU A 279 4.75 25.59 -15.45
C GLU A 279 5.09 24.67 -16.63
N ASP A 280 6.34 24.20 -16.72
CA ASP A 280 6.80 23.26 -17.76
C ASP A 280 6.02 21.94 -17.68
N LEU A 281 5.76 21.42 -16.47
CA LEU A 281 4.94 20.22 -16.28
C LEU A 281 3.48 20.44 -16.70
N ARG A 282 2.87 21.60 -16.42
CA ARG A 282 1.50 21.91 -16.86
C ARG A 282 1.38 21.92 -18.38
N ILE A 283 2.35 22.52 -19.07
CA ILE A 283 2.40 22.55 -20.54
C ILE A 283 2.55 21.14 -21.10
N TRP A 284 3.43 20.33 -20.50
CA TRP A 284 3.62 18.95 -20.88
C TRP A 284 2.35 18.11 -20.68
N VAL A 285 1.69 18.20 -19.52
CA VAL A 285 0.43 17.51 -19.24
C VAL A 285 -0.62 17.91 -20.28
N ALA A 286 -0.78 19.21 -20.58
CA ALA A 286 -1.76 19.67 -21.57
C ALA A 286 -1.47 19.14 -22.98
N SER A 287 -0.20 18.91 -23.32
CA SER A 287 0.22 18.38 -24.62
C SER A 287 0.05 16.85 -24.72
N ASN A 288 0.15 16.14 -23.59
CA ASN A 288 0.10 14.68 -23.51
C ASN A 288 -1.26 14.13 -23.03
N SER A 289 -2.21 14.98 -22.63
CA SER A 289 -3.48 14.55 -22.06
C SER A 289 -4.41 13.95 -23.11
N SER A 290 -4.69 12.65 -22.97
CA SER A 290 -5.96 12.08 -23.42
C SER A 290 -7.04 12.47 -22.41
N ASN A 291 -8.14 13.05 -22.93
CA ASN A 291 -9.29 13.63 -22.23
C ASN A 291 -9.50 13.15 -20.77
N SER A 292 -9.32 14.04 -19.79
CA SER A 292 -9.87 13.81 -18.44
C SER A 292 -11.39 13.72 -18.55
N VAL A 293 -12.02 12.72 -17.92
CA VAL A 293 -13.48 12.68 -17.77
C VAL A 293 -13.92 14.02 -17.15
N PRO A 294 -14.73 14.84 -17.84
CA PRO A 294 -15.21 16.08 -17.27
C PRO A 294 -16.01 15.77 -15.99
N ALA A 295 -15.84 16.59 -14.95
CA ALA A 295 -16.80 16.59 -13.85
C ALA A 295 -18.19 16.81 -14.45
N ALA A 296 -19.08 15.84 -14.29
CA ALA A 296 -20.41 15.88 -14.89
C ALA A 296 -21.36 16.57 -13.92
N ASN A 297 -22.21 17.45 -14.46
CA ASN A 297 -23.28 18.07 -13.71
C ASN A 297 -24.49 17.14 -13.66
N LEU A 298 -25.38 17.34 -12.68
CA LEU A 298 -26.62 16.57 -12.53
C LEU A 298 -27.47 16.58 -13.80
N SER A 299 -27.48 17.70 -14.54
CA SER A 299 -28.19 17.83 -15.81
C SER A 299 -27.65 16.97 -16.96
N SER A 300 -26.40 16.53 -16.89
CA SER A 300 -25.71 15.78 -17.95
C SER A 300 -25.59 14.28 -17.69
N ILE A 301 -26.15 13.81 -16.58
CA ILE A 301 -26.05 12.41 -16.15
C ILE A 301 -26.80 11.50 -17.12
N GLN A 302 -26.25 10.31 -17.36
CA GLN A 302 -26.93 9.18 -17.98
C GLN A 302 -27.02 8.03 -16.96
N PRO A 303 -28.09 7.22 -16.98
CA PRO A 303 -28.15 6.00 -16.19
C PRO A 303 -26.98 5.05 -16.43
N GLN A 304 -26.67 4.24 -15.42
CA GLN A 304 -25.65 3.17 -15.49
C GLN A 304 -24.23 3.69 -15.74
N MET A 305 -23.89 4.85 -15.16
CA MET A 305 -22.57 5.47 -15.32
C MET A 305 -21.89 5.76 -13.98
N PHE A 306 -20.56 5.84 -14.02
CA PHE A 306 -19.73 6.39 -12.95
C PHE A 306 -19.22 7.78 -13.36
N PHE A 307 -19.29 8.73 -12.45
CA PHE A 307 -18.87 10.10 -12.74
C PHE A 307 -18.41 10.83 -11.48
N ASP A 308 -17.68 11.93 -11.67
CA ASP A 308 -17.28 12.83 -10.59
C ASP A 308 -18.27 13.99 -10.49
N LEU A 309 -18.76 14.27 -9.28
CA LEU A 309 -19.74 15.33 -9.01
C LEU A 309 -19.18 16.36 -8.04
N THR A 310 -19.11 17.62 -8.47
CA THR A 310 -18.86 18.77 -7.58
C THR A 310 -20.19 19.43 -7.23
N CYS A 311 -20.51 19.52 -5.94
CA CYS A 311 -21.81 20.02 -5.47
C CYS A 311 -21.72 20.66 -4.09
N GLN A 312 -22.78 21.34 -3.68
CA GLN A 312 -23.00 21.81 -2.33
C GLN A 312 -23.76 20.74 -1.53
N LEU A 313 -23.31 20.48 -0.30
CA LEU A 313 -24.03 19.66 0.66
C LEU A 313 -25.15 20.48 1.31
N VAL A 314 -26.41 20.13 1.04
CA VAL A 314 -27.60 20.86 1.52
C VAL A 314 -28.17 20.22 2.79
N GLY A 315 -28.06 18.91 2.91
CA GLY A 315 -28.45 18.19 4.11
C GLY A 315 -27.76 16.84 4.21
N LYS A 316 -27.79 16.23 5.38
CA LYS A 316 -27.24 14.90 5.60
C LYS A 316 -27.99 14.18 6.72
N ALA A 317 -28.01 12.87 6.69
CA ALA A 317 -28.76 12.09 7.66
C ALA A 317 -28.13 10.72 7.87
N LYS A 318 -28.24 10.21 9.09
CA LYS A 318 -27.94 8.81 9.35
C LYS A 318 -29.10 7.96 8.83
N VAL A 319 -28.81 6.96 8.01
CA VAL A 319 -29.83 6.02 7.51
C VAL A 319 -29.81 4.76 8.37
N ASP A 320 -28.66 4.10 8.46
CA ASP A 320 -28.44 2.93 9.33
C ASP A 320 -27.01 2.93 9.94
N GLY A 321 -26.50 1.76 10.34
CA GLY A 321 -25.15 1.61 10.87
C GLY A 321 -24.04 1.61 9.79
N ALA A 322 -24.38 1.23 8.56
CA ALA A 322 -23.44 0.96 7.46
C ALA A 322 -23.51 1.99 6.32
N SER A 323 -24.49 2.91 6.36
CA SER A 323 -24.74 3.90 5.33
C SER A 323 -25.09 5.28 5.88
N TYR A 324 -24.83 6.31 5.07
CA TYR A 324 -25.14 7.70 5.37
C TYR A 324 -25.76 8.38 4.15
N LEU A 325 -26.79 9.21 4.37
CA LEU A 325 -27.42 9.99 3.32
C LEU A 325 -26.78 11.36 3.21
N LEU A 326 -26.44 11.77 1.99
CA LEU A 326 -26.08 13.14 1.64
C LEU A 326 -27.10 13.70 0.65
N LYS A 327 -27.76 14.81 0.99
CA LYS A 327 -28.59 15.59 0.07
C LYS A 327 -27.72 16.67 -0.56
N VAL A 328 -27.51 16.57 -1.86
CA VAL A 328 -26.55 17.42 -2.58
C VAL A 328 -27.18 18.13 -3.77
N TRP A 329 -26.61 19.25 -4.17
CA TRP A 329 -27.04 20.02 -5.33
C TRP A 329 -25.88 20.76 -6.00
N ASP A 330 -25.81 20.73 -7.32
CA ASP A 330 -24.77 21.40 -8.13
C ASP A 330 -25.28 22.63 -8.89
N GLY A 331 -26.51 23.07 -8.60
CA GLY A 331 -27.15 24.18 -9.30
C GLY A 331 -28.02 23.75 -10.49
N THR A 332 -27.90 22.51 -10.95
CA THR A 332 -28.65 21.99 -12.11
C THR A 332 -29.71 20.97 -11.68
N LYS A 333 -30.69 20.70 -12.57
CA LYS A 333 -31.74 19.69 -12.33
C LYS A 333 -31.37 18.40 -13.04
N CYS A 334 -31.47 17.27 -12.34
CA CYS A 334 -31.33 15.95 -12.95
C CYS A 334 -32.45 15.71 -13.98
N PRO A 335 -32.14 15.24 -15.21
CA PRO A 335 -33.16 15.03 -16.24
C PRO A 335 -34.07 13.82 -15.93
N PHE A 336 -33.66 12.96 -15.00
CA PHE A 336 -34.41 11.79 -14.58
C PHE A 336 -35.00 11.98 -13.18
N PRO A 337 -36.16 11.36 -12.86
CA PRO A 337 -36.68 11.37 -11.51
C PRO A 337 -35.69 10.65 -10.58
N SER A 338 -35.26 11.35 -9.53
CA SER A 338 -34.30 10.81 -8.56
C SER A 338 -35.04 10.07 -7.44
N TRP A 339 -34.48 8.94 -7.01
CA TRP A 339 -34.95 8.20 -5.86
C TRP A 339 -34.74 9.03 -4.59
N LYS A 340 -35.76 9.10 -3.73
CA LYS A 340 -35.71 9.85 -2.46
C LYS A 340 -35.72 8.88 -1.30
N VAL A 341 -34.72 9.00 -0.43
CA VAL A 341 -34.60 8.15 0.76
C VAL A 341 -35.49 8.70 1.86
N LEU A 342 -36.36 7.85 2.40
CA LEU A 342 -37.14 8.14 3.59
C LEU A 342 -36.22 8.31 4.79
N VAL A 343 -36.22 9.49 5.38
CA VAL A 343 -35.57 9.76 6.66
C VAL A 343 -36.54 10.54 7.54
N LYS A 344 -36.54 10.28 8.84
CA LYS A 344 -37.29 11.09 9.80
C LYS A 344 -36.79 12.54 9.76
N GLU A 345 -37.70 13.51 9.79
CA GLU A 345 -37.32 14.93 9.74
C GLU A 345 -36.37 15.32 10.89
N ASP A 346 -36.52 14.72 12.07
CA ASP A 346 -35.66 14.96 13.23
C ASP A 346 -34.21 14.47 13.05
N ASP A 347 -33.99 13.48 12.18
CA ASP A 347 -32.65 12.89 11.91
C ASP A 347 -31.93 13.59 10.74
N LEU A 348 -32.62 14.50 10.04
CA LEU A 348 -32.09 15.23 8.89
C LEU A 348 -31.40 16.52 9.32
N GLU A 349 -30.06 16.53 9.27
CA GLU A 349 -29.26 17.73 9.50
C GLU A 349 -29.29 18.63 8.26
N GLY A 350 -29.76 19.87 8.40
CA GLY A 350 -29.70 20.92 7.39
C GLY A 350 -30.79 21.97 7.59
N ASP A 351 -30.79 23.01 6.75
CA ASP A 351 -31.87 24.03 6.78
C ASP A 351 -33.14 23.44 6.14
N SER A 352 -34.15 23.15 6.96
CA SER A 352 -35.41 22.55 6.52
C SER A 352 -36.16 23.40 5.50
N VAL A 353 -36.05 24.74 5.58
CA VAL A 353 -36.66 25.65 4.61
C VAL A 353 -35.96 25.52 3.26
N LEU A 354 -34.63 25.54 3.26
CA LEU A 354 -33.82 25.38 2.05
C LEU A 354 -33.99 23.99 1.42
N ILE A 355 -33.98 22.93 2.22
CA ILE A 355 -34.19 21.55 1.75
C ILE A 355 -35.56 21.41 1.08
N ASN A 356 -36.61 22.00 1.66
CA ASN A 356 -37.95 21.98 1.08
C ASN A 356 -38.03 22.81 -0.21
N GLN A 357 -37.39 23.99 -0.26
CA GLN A 357 -37.29 24.79 -1.48
C GLN A 357 -36.55 24.06 -2.61
N LEU A 358 -35.54 23.25 -2.27
CA LEU A 358 -34.71 22.50 -3.21
C LEU A 358 -35.15 21.04 -3.40
N LYS A 359 -36.32 20.62 -2.91
CA LYS A 359 -36.76 19.21 -2.88
C LYS A 359 -36.68 18.53 -4.25
N ASN A 360 -37.00 19.26 -5.32
CA ASN A 360 -37.04 18.79 -6.70
C ASN A 360 -35.73 19.04 -7.49
N LEU A 361 -34.73 19.66 -6.85
CA LEU A 361 -33.43 20.00 -7.44
C LEU A 361 -32.28 19.21 -6.81
N THR A 362 -32.40 18.90 -5.52
CA THR A 362 -31.45 18.04 -4.80
C THR A 362 -31.54 16.59 -5.26
N VAL A 363 -30.44 15.88 -5.14
CA VAL A 363 -30.40 14.41 -5.26
C VAL A 363 -29.94 13.80 -3.95
N ASP A 364 -30.45 12.60 -3.68
CA ASP A 364 -30.11 11.83 -2.49
C ASP A 364 -28.98 10.85 -2.87
N VAL A 365 -27.84 10.99 -2.19
CA VAL A 365 -26.67 10.13 -2.38
C VAL A 365 -26.49 9.25 -1.15
N VAL A 366 -26.52 7.93 -1.34
CA VAL A 366 -26.26 6.96 -0.27
C VAL A 366 -24.78 6.59 -0.27
N VAL A 367 -24.13 6.83 0.86
CA VAL A 367 -22.69 6.62 1.07
C VAL A 367 -22.47 5.41 1.98
N TYR A 368 -21.60 4.49 1.58
CA TYR A 368 -21.39 3.22 2.29
C TYR A 368 -19.97 3.08 2.89
N ASP A 369 -19.84 2.15 3.84
CA ASP A 369 -18.58 1.61 4.39
C ASP A 369 -17.56 2.65 4.90
N ASN A 370 -16.34 2.63 4.35
CA ASN A 370 -15.21 3.47 4.77
C ASN A 370 -15.46 4.98 4.58
N HIS A 371 -16.45 5.36 3.77
CA HIS A 371 -16.81 6.77 3.55
C HIS A 371 -17.78 7.31 4.60
N VAL A 372 -18.44 6.45 5.39
CA VAL A 372 -19.46 6.84 6.38
C VAL A 372 -18.90 7.76 7.46
N GLN A 373 -17.68 7.48 7.96
CA GLN A 373 -17.05 8.33 8.99
C GLN A 373 -16.78 9.74 8.46
N LEU A 374 -16.34 9.84 7.20
CA LEU A 374 -16.17 11.12 6.55
C LEU A 374 -17.51 11.83 6.36
N ALA A 375 -18.53 11.12 5.83
CA ALA A 375 -19.87 11.67 5.64
C ALA A 375 -20.48 12.24 6.94
N LYS A 376 -20.29 11.54 8.06
CA LYS A 376 -20.66 12.03 9.40
C LYS A 376 -19.98 13.35 9.77
N SER A 377 -18.69 13.48 9.46
CA SER A 377 -17.90 14.67 9.79
C SER A 377 -18.13 15.90 8.89
N LEU A 378 -18.78 15.73 7.73
CA LEU A 378 -19.06 16.83 6.80
C LEU A 378 -20.02 17.85 7.43
N LYS A 379 -19.80 19.14 7.14
CA LYS A 379 -20.71 20.20 7.58
C LYS A 379 -21.64 20.59 6.45
N VAL A 380 -22.94 20.75 6.75
CA VAL A 380 -23.91 21.30 5.79
C VAL A 380 -23.44 22.66 5.30
N GLY A 381 -23.63 22.94 4.02
CA GLY A 381 -23.12 24.11 3.30
C GLY A 381 -21.72 23.94 2.73
N ASN A 382 -20.98 22.86 3.07
CA ASN A 382 -19.69 22.58 2.46
C ASN A 382 -19.83 22.26 0.97
N PHE A 383 -18.85 22.70 0.18
CA PHE A 383 -18.69 22.27 -1.20
C PHE A 383 -17.82 21.01 -1.22
N ILE A 384 -18.35 19.96 -1.82
CA ILE A 384 -17.70 18.64 -1.87
C ILE A 384 -17.55 18.20 -3.32
N ARG A 385 -16.51 17.42 -3.58
CA ARG A 385 -16.39 16.60 -4.78
C ARG A 385 -16.46 15.14 -4.38
N MET A 386 -17.36 14.41 -5.02
CA MET A 386 -17.46 12.96 -4.94
C MET A 386 -16.85 12.36 -6.20
N TYR A 387 -15.95 11.41 -6.03
CA TYR A 387 -15.26 10.73 -7.13
C TYR A 387 -15.87 9.36 -7.38
N SER A 388 -16.04 8.99 -8.64
CA SER A 388 -16.61 7.70 -9.06
C SER A 388 -17.98 7.42 -8.40
N LEU A 389 -18.88 8.41 -8.43
CA LEU A 389 -20.27 8.28 -8.00
C LEU A 389 -21.06 7.45 -9.01
N HIS A 390 -21.83 6.46 -8.54
CA HIS A 390 -22.59 5.57 -9.40
C HIS A 390 -24.04 6.04 -9.55
N ALA A 391 -24.48 6.29 -10.79
CA ALA A 391 -25.88 6.51 -11.13
C ALA A 391 -26.51 5.20 -11.62
N LYS A 392 -27.45 4.63 -10.87
CA LYS A 392 -28.17 3.40 -11.22
C LYS A 392 -29.64 3.69 -11.46
N THR A 393 -30.27 2.97 -12.39
CA THR A 393 -31.73 3.00 -12.53
C THR A 393 -32.37 1.83 -11.80
N GLN A 394 -33.46 2.10 -11.09
CA GLN A 394 -34.32 1.08 -10.50
C GLN A 394 -35.79 1.40 -10.78
N SER A 395 -36.56 0.39 -11.16
CA SER A 395 -38.02 0.45 -11.24
C SER A 395 -38.60 -0.14 -9.95
N PRO A 396 -39.56 0.53 -9.28
CA PRO A 396 -40.21 -0.02 -8.09
C PRO A 396 -40.95 -1.31 -8.42
N GLU A 397 -40.97 -2.26 -7.48
CA GLU A 397 -41.80 -3.47 -7.61
C GLU A 397 -43.27 -3.08 -7.81
N GLY A 398 -43.89 -3.58 -8.88
CA GLY A 398 -45.29 -3.30 -9.23
C GLY A 398 -45.53 -2.11 -10.16
N LYS A 399 -44.50 -1.31 -10.53
CA LYS A 399 -44.62 -0.23 -11.53
C LYS A 399 -43.43 -0.23 -12.51
N PRO A 400 -43.39 -1.16 -13.48
CA PRO A 400 -42.26 -1.27 -14.43
C PRO A 400 -42.10 -0.05 -15.35
N ASP A 401 -43.15 0.73 -15.56
CA ASP A 401 -43.16 1.91 -16.46
C ASP A 401 -42.50 3.16 -15.87
N VAL A 402 -42.16 3.16 -14.56
CA VAL A 402 -41.52 4.32 -13.90
C VAL A 402 -40.14 3.93 -13.41
N SER A 403 -39.12 4.55 -13.99
CA SER A 403 -37.72 4.29 -13.68
C SER A 403 -37.09 5.47 -12.93
N TYR A 404 -36.60 5.24 -11.71
CA TYR A 404 -35.92 6.25 -10.90
C TYR A 404 -34.40 6.08 -10.94
N VAL A 405 -33.67 7.18 -10.85
CA VAL A 405 -32.20 7.16 -10.73
C VAL A 405 -31.79 7.27 -9.26
N GLN A 406 -30.96 6.32 -8.83
CA GLN A 406 -30.32 6.25 -7.52
C GLN A 406 -28.85 6.63 -7.65
N PHE A 407 -28.34 7.37 -6.66
CA PHE A 407 -26.94 7.77 -6.58
C PHE A 407 -26.26 7.08 -5.41
N HIS A 408 -25.32 6.19 -5.71
CA HIS A 408 -24.60 5.42 -4.69
C HIS A 408 -23.12 5.72 -4.73
N LEU A 409 -22.55 6.01 -3.56
CA LEU A 409 -21.11 5.99 -3.35
C LEU A 409 -20.78 4.73 -2.54
N HIS A 410 -20.52 3.61 -3.24
CA HIS A 410 -20.24 2.34 -2.57
C HIS A 410 -18.91 2.39 -1.82
N GLY A 411 -18.69 1.39 -0.96
CA GLY A 411 -17.44 1.23 -0.22
C GLY A 411 -16.19 1.06 -1.07
N GLY A 412 -15.06 1.03 -0.38
CA GLY A 412 -13.74 0.91 -0.95
C GLY A 412 -13.19 2.21 -1.53
N THR A 413 -11.96 2.14 -2.06
CA THR A 413 -11.27 3.27 -2.70
C THR A 413 -10.86 2.96 -4.14
N GLY A 414 -11.46 1.92 -4.73
CA GLY A 414 -11.27 1.53 -6.12
C GLY A 414 -11.62 2.68 -7.07
N TYR A 415 -10.90 2.78 -8.19
CA TYR A 415 -11.09 3.84 -9.21
C TYR A 415 -10.98 5.29 -8.67
N GLY A 416 -10.30 5.50 -7.54
CA GLY A 416 -10.15 6.84 -6.95
C GLY A 416 -11.40 7.30 -6.19
N ARG A 417 -12.33 6.39 -5.92
CA ARG A 417 -13.59 6.67 -5.24
C ARG A 417 -13.39 7.27 -3.86
N GLY A 418 -14.20 8.28 -3.56
CA GLY A 418 -14.23 8.91 -2.25
C GLY A 418 -14.83 10.30 -2.28
N ILE A 419 -14.70 11.00 -1.16
CA ILE A 419 -15.25 12.35 -0.97
C ILE A 419 -14.11 13.30 -0.56
N THR A 420 -14.03 14.45 -1.22
CA THR A 420 -13.11 15.53 -0.84
C THR A 420 -13.88 16.82 -0.59
N VAL A 421 -13.56 17.51 0.50
CA VAL A 421 -14.07 18.85 0.77
C VAL A 421 -13.23 19.86 0.00
N LEU A 422 -13.87 20.68 -0.82
CA LEU A 422 -13.22 21.72 -1.59
C LEU A 422 -13.22 23.04 -0.80
N PRO A 423 -12.08 23.77 -0.74
CA PRO A 423 -12.02 25.05 -0.05
C PRO A 423 -12.76 26.13 -0.85
N GLU A 424 -13.27 27.15 -0.16
CA GLU A 424 -14.02 28.25 -0.80
C GLU A 424 -13.22 29.03 -1.85
N ASN A 425 -11.89 29.04 -1.72
CA ASN A 425 -11.02 29.70 -2.69
C ASN A 425 -10.78 28.87 -3.97
N HIS A 426 -11.25 27.62 -4.03
CA HIS A 426 -11.12 26.75 -5.19
C HIS A 426 -11.86 27.31 -6.41
N THR A 427 -11.27 27.19 -7.59
CA THR A 427 -11.83 27.74 -8.84
C THR A 427 -13.22 27.19 -9.15
N ASP A 428 -13.39 25.86 -9.07
CA ASP A 428 -14.69 25.22 -9.29
C ASP A 428 -15.74 25.64 -8.25
N VAL A 429 -15.32 25.87 -7.00
CA VAL A 429 -16.23 26.33 -5.93
C VAL A 429 -16.64 27.77 -6.16
N LYS A 430 -15.73 28.65 -6.58
CA LYS A 430 -16.07 30.04 -6.93
C LYS A 430 -17.07 30.10 -8.09
N LYS A 431 -16.86 29.27 -9.12
CA LYS A 431 -17.79 29.17 -10.27
C LYS A 431 -19.16 28.65 -9.82
N LEU A 432 -19.18 27.56 -9.04
CA LEU A 432 -20.42 26.98 -8.53
C LEU A 432 -21.15 27.96 -7.61
N LYS A 433 -20.46 28.57 -6.64
CA LYS A 433 -21.04 29.55 -5.71
C LYS A 433 -21.62 30.75 -6.47
N ALA A 434 -20.88 31.32 -7.41
CA ALA A 434 -21.40 32.41 -8.26
C ALA A 434 -22.61 31.99 -9.09
N PHE A 435 -22.64 30.75 -9.57
CA PHE A 435 -23.79 30.19 -10.28
C PHE A 435 -25.00 30.03 -9.35
N LEU A 436 -24.82 29.43 -8.18
CA LEU A 436 -25.88 29.25 -7.17
C LEU A 436 -26.45 30.60 -6.70
N ASP A 437 -25.58 31.59 -6.46
CA ASP A 437 -25.99 32.95 -6.03
C ASP A 437 -26.77 33.70 -7.13
N SER A 438 -26.58 33.33 -8.40
CA SER A 438 -27.29 33.93 -9.53
C SER A 438 -28.71 33.37 -9.76
N LEU A 439 -29.04 32.23 -9.13
CA LEU A 439 -30.32 31.55 -9.32
C LEU A 439 -31.41 32.18 -8.45
N ASP A 440 -32.50 32.64 -9.07
CA ASP A 440 -33.70 33.05 -8.35
C ASP A 440 -34.55 31.82 -8.00
N LEU A 441 -34.34 31.29 -6.78
CA LEU A 441 -35.05 30.10 -6.26
C LEU A 441 -36.58 30.26 -6.26
N ARG A 442 -37.11 31.49 -6.30
CA ARG A 442 -38.55 31.76 -6.37
C ARG A 442 -39.18 31.27 -7.67
N LYS A 443 -38.41 31.17 -8.75
CA LYS A 443 -38.89 30.65 -10.05
C LYS A 443 -39.16 29.14 -10.02
N TYR A 444 -38.50 28.41 -9.13
CA TYR A 444 -38.66 26.95 -8.98
C TYR A 444 -39.73 26.59 -7.93
N ALA A 445 -40.06 27.51 -7.02
CA ALA A 445 -41.11 27.32 -6.02
C ALA A 445 -42.54 27.53 -6.56
N GLY A 446 -42.70 28.09 -7.76
CA GLY A 446 -43.98 28.64 -8.25
C GLY A 446 -44.69 27.90 -9.39
N SER A 447 -44.21 26.74 -9.83
CA SER A 447 -44.83 26.04 -10.96
C SER A 447 -44.95 24.54 -10.70
N GLU A 448 -45.88 24.16 -9.83
CA GLU A 448 -46.73 22.99 -9.98
C GLU A 448 -47.83 23.04 -8.89
N ILE A 449 -49.09 23.05 -9.33
CA ILE A 449 -50.26 22.80 -8.49
C ILE A 449 -50.05 21.44 -7.80
N PRO A 450 -50.45 21.24 -6.53
CA PRO A 450 -50.36 19.93 -5.89
C PRO A 450 -51.35 18.97 -6.57
N SER A 451 -50.94 18.36 -7.69
CA SER A 451 -51.50 17.08 -8.08
C SER A 451 -51.07 16.10 -7.01
N ALA A 452 -52.05 15.53 -6.30
CA ALA A 452 -51.83 14.49 -5.31
C ALA A 452 -50.82 13.46 -5.86
N GLU A 453 -49.60 13.47 -5.32
CA GLU A 453 -48.70 12.34 -5.54
C GLU A 453 -49.34 11.11 -4.89
N PRO A 454 -49.21 9.92 -5.50
CA PRO A 454 -49.53 8.71 -4.76
C PRO A 454 -48.54 8.62 -3.60
N GLU A 455 -49.04 8.50 -2.37
CA GLU A 455 -48.28 8.30 -1.12
C GLU A 455 -47.37 7.04 -1.13
N ASP A 456 -47.19 6.37 -2.28
CA ASP A 456 -46.54 5.08 -2.47
C ASP A 456 -45.07 5.15 -2.95
N SER A 457 -44.46 6.33 -3.12
CA SER A 457 -43.08 6.47 -3.62
C SER A 457 -41.99 6.29 -2.54
N TYR A 458 -42.40 5.90 -1.34
CA TYR A 458 -41.58 5.84 -0.15
C TYR A 458 -41.47 4.38 0.34
N LEU A 459 -40.48 3.62 -0.16
CA LEU A 459 -40.23 2.25 0.29
C LEU A 459 -39.18 2.18 1.41
N THR A 460 -39.45 1.36 2.42
CA THR A 460 -38.55 1.10 3.56
C THR A 460 -37.29 0.36 3.08
N LEU A 461 -36.11 0.79 3.54
CA LEU A 461 -34.77 0.29 3.19
C LEU A 461 -34.51 -1.21 3.47
N GLY A 462 -35.53 -1.96 3.91
CA GLY A 462 -35.43 -3.38 4.27
C GLY A 462 -35.12 -4.31 3.09
N SER A 463 -35.25 -3.85 1.84
CA SER A 463 -34.92 -4.63 0.64
C SER A 463 -33.50 -4.41 0.09
N CYS A 464 -32.71 -3.48 0.66
CA CYS A 464 -31.34 -3.19 0.16
C CYS A 464 -30.31 -4.28 0.50
N LEU A 465 -30.64 -5.26 1.33
CA LEU A 465 -29.74 -6.36 1.70
C LEU A 465 -29.51 -7.39 0.56
N GLU A 466 -30.26 -7.32 -0.53
CA GLU A 466 -30.10 -8.24 -1.68
C GLU A 466 -29.27 -7.66 -2.84
N ALA A 467 -28.84 -6.38 -2.76
CA ALA A 467 -28.25 -5.66 -3.89
C ALA A 467 -26.70 -5.77 -4.03
N TYR A 468 -26.06 -6.77 -3.42
CA TYR A 468 -24.65 -7.11 -3.69
C TYR A 468 -24.40 -7.65 -5.13
N GLN A 469 -25.43 -7.74 -5.98
CA GLN A 469 -25.40 -8.55 -7.21
C GLN A 469 -25.14 -7.80 -8.53
N GLU A 470 -24.93 -6.47 -8.54
CA GLU A 470 -24.67 -5.73 -9.79
C GLU A 470 -23.25 -5.20 -9.98
N LEU A 471 -22.40 -5.25 -8.95
CA LEU A 471 -20.99 -4.88 -9.06
C LEU A 471 -20.21 -5.98 -9.78
N SER A 472 -19.23 -5.58 -10.60
CA SER A 472 -18.24 -6.51 -11.09
C SER A 472 -17.39 -7.00 -9.92
N VAL A 473 -17.36 -8.31 -9.71
CA VAL A 473 -16.54 -8.96 -8.65
C VAL A 473 -15.06 -9.02 -9.02
N THR A 474 -14.69 -8.45 -10.18
CA THR A 474 -13.32 -8.35 -10.70
C THR A 474 -12.96 -6.90 -11.04
N VAL A 475 -11.70 -6.55 -10.83
CA VAL A 475 -11.05 -5.26 -11.09
C VAL A 475 -10.09 -5.42 -12.26
N LEU A 476 -10.19 -4.51 -13.23
CA LEU A 476 -9.29 -4.41 -14.37
C LEU A 476 -8.00 -3.67 -13.97
N THR A 477 -6.84 -4.24 -14.26
CA THR A 477 -5.54 -3.73 -13.79
C THR A 477 -4.85 -2.79 -14.79
N ASP A 478 -5.28 -2.76 -16.05
CA ASP A 478 -4.78 -1.84 -17.09
C ASP A 478 -5.88 -1.49 -18.14
N HIS A 479 -5.57 -0.77 -19.23
CA HIS A 479 -6.40 -0.64 -20.44
C HIS A 479 -7.84 -0.09 -20.28
N GLN A 480 -8.07 0.88 -19.39
CA GLN A 480 -9.41 1.46 -19.10
C GLN A 480 -10.12 2.15 -20.29
N HIS A 481 -9.47 2.29 -21.45
CA HIS A 481 -9.99 2.94 -22.66
C HIS A 481 -10.77 2.01 -23.59
N PHE A 482 -10.79 0.70 -23.33
CA PHE A 482 -11.60 -0.23 -24.12
C PHE A 482 -13.07 -0.16 -23.69
N ASP A 483 -13.95 0.01 -24.68
CA ASP A 483 -15.38 -0.19 -24.50
C ASP A 483 -15.70 -1.69 -24.29
N VAL A 484 -16.76 -1.95 -23.54
CA VAL A 484 -17.22 -3.33 -23.29
C VAL A 484 -17.74 -3.92 -24.59
N THR A 485 -17.12 -5.02 -25.03
CA THR A 485 -17.53 -5.75 -26.24
C THR A 485 -18.44 -6.90 -25.86
N ALA A 486 -19.58 -7.02 -26.54
CA ALA A 486 -20.48 -8.16 -26.37
C ALA A 486 -19.84 -9.46 -26.87
N VAL A 487 -20.05 -10.57 -26.16
CA VAL A 487 -19.49 -11.89 -26.47
C VAL A 487 -19.86 -12.34 -27.89
N ASN A 488 -21.10 -12.13 -28.32
CA ASN A 488 -21.51 -12.47 -29.68
C ASN A 488 -20.71 -11.71 -30.76
N THR A 489 -20.34 -10.47 -30.50
CA THR A 489 -19.49 -9.69 -31.42
C THR A 489 -18.08 -10.26 -31.50
N ILE A 490 -17.55 -10.75 -30.37
CA ILE A 490 -16.22 -11.37 -30.28
C ILE A 490 -16.16 -12.71 -31.02
N LEU A 491 -17.23 -13.49 -30.95
CA LEU A 491 -17.33 -14.76 -31.68
C LEU A 491 -17.34 -14.57 -33.22
N ASN A 492 -17.72 -13.38 -33.69
CA ASN A 492 -17.83 -13.03 -35.11
C ASN A 492 -16.71 -12.11 -35.62
N SER A 493 -15.71 -11.79 -34.80
CA SER A 493 -14.62 -10.85 -35.15
C SER A 493 -13.41 -11.55 -35.79
N ARG A 494 -12.50 -10.75 -36.37
CA ARG A 494 -11.21 -11.25 -36.90
C ARG A 494 -10.14 -11.23 -35.80
N ILE A 495 -9.41 -12.33 -35.65
CA ILE A 495 -8.46 -12.64 -34.55
C ILE A 495 -7.00 -12.57 -35.05
N PRO A 496 -5.97 -12.29 -34.20
CA PRO A 496 -5.99 -12.10 -32.74
C PRO A 496 -6.18 -10.66 -32.29
N GLN A 497 -6.96 -10.48 -31.23
CA GLN A 497 -7.31 -9.18 -30.64
C GLN A 497 -7.53 -9.32 -29.13
N GLN A 498 -7.53 -8.19 -28.44
CA GLN A 498 -7.82 -8.06 -27.02
C GLN A 498 -9.19 -7.39 -26.85
N TYR A 499 -9.97 -7.86 -25.88
CA TYR A 499 -11.32 -7.36 -25.62
C TYR A 499 -11.54 -7.14 -24.13
N ARG A 500 -12.28 -6.08 -23.79
CA ARG A 500 -12.91 -5.91 -22.47
C ARG A 500 -14.30 -6.51 -22.52
N ILE A 501 -14.62 -7.40 -21.60
CA ILE A 501 -15.96 -8.02 -21.51
C ILE A 501 -16.54 -7.86 -20.10
N ARG A 502 -17.88 -7.83 -20.03
CA ARG A 502 -18.63 -7.92 -18.78
C ARG A 502 -19.60 -9.08 -18.90
N ALA A 503 -19.33 -10.18 -18.19
CA ALA A 503 -20.03 -11.45 -18.33
C ALA A 503 -20.15 -12.18 -16.98
N LYS A 504 -21.18 -12.99 -16.78
CA LYS A 504 -21.38 -13.82 -15.59
C LYS A 504 -20.61 -15.14 -15.71
N LEU A 505 -20.05 -15.63 -14.62
CA LEU A 505 -19.36 -16.93 -14.57
C LEU A 505 -20.40 -18.04 -14.41
N ARG A 506 -20.73 -18.73 -15.49
CA ARG A 506 -21.77 -19.77 -15.49
C ARG A 506 -21.26 -21.11 -14.95
N ARG A 507 -20.02 -21.44 -15.28
CA ARG A 507 -19.32 -22.65 -14.80
C ARG A 507 -17.81 -22.44 -14.88
N PHE A 508 -17.10 -23.19 -14.06
CA PHE A 508 -15.64 -23.26 -14.08
C PHE A 508 -15.18 -24.71 -13.96
N GLU A 509 -13.98 -24.97 -14.48
CA GLU A 509 -13.24 -26.22 -14.36
C GLU A 509 -11.79 -25.93 -13.95
N PRO A 510 -11.14 -26.75 -13.11
CA PRO A 510 -11.68 -27.96 -12.46
C PRO A 510 -12.62 -27.63 -11.29
N LYS A 511 -13.53 -28.56 -10.94
CA LYS A 511 -14.43 -28.42 -9.79
C LYS A 511 -13.72 -28.54 -8.45
N LYS A 512 -12.67 -29.36 -8.39
CA LYS A 512 -11.78 -29.46 -7.24
C LYS A 512 -10.69 -28.40 -7.39
N LEU A 513 -10.74 -27.36 -6.58
CA LEU A 513 -9.88 -26.18 -6.75
C LEU A 513 -8.40 -26.48 -6.59
N HIS A 514 -8.00 -27.44 -5.75
CA HIS A 514 -6.61 -27.88 -5.65
C HIS A 514 -6.06 -28.42 -6.99
N GLN A 515 -6.91 -28.98 -7.86
CA GLN A 515 -6.49 -29.46 -9.19
C GLN A 515 -6.27 -28.32 -10.17
N SER A 516 -6.62 -27.08 -9.83
CA SER A 516 -6.32 -25.92 -10.69
C SER A 516 -4.84 -25.55 -10.64
N ILE A 517 -4.11 -25.95 -9.59
CA ILE A 517 -2.72 -25.56 -9.40
C ILE A 517 -1.82 -26.50 -10.19
N LYS A 518 -0.98 -25.91 -11.04
CA LYS A 518 -0.07 -26.62 -11.96
C LYS A 518 1.33 -26.03 -11.88
N LEU A 519 2.29 -26.79 -12.39
CA LEU A 519 3.67 -26.37 -12.55
C LEU A 519 3.92 -25.98 -14.01
N LEU A 520 4.31 -24.74 -14.26
CA LEU A 520 4.65 -24.21 -15.58
C LEU A 520 6.16 -24.02 -15.70
N CYS A 521 6.76 -24.57 -16.76
CA CYS A 521 8.14 -24.29 -17.09
C CYS A 521 8.26 -22.97 -17.89
N PRO A 522 9.01 -21.97 -17.42
CA PRO A 522 9.14 -20.70 -18.14
C PRO A 522 9.95 -20.81 -19.45
N GLN A 523 10.76 -21.87 -19.61
CA GLN A 523 11.59 -22.05 -20.81
C GLN A 523 10.90 -22.83 -21.92
N CYS A 524 10.25 -23.96 -21.60
CA CYS A 524 9.59 -24.81 -22.60
C CYS A 524 8.06 -24.68 -22.62
N ASN A 525 7.48 -23.86 -21.74
CA ASN A 525 6.04 -23.67 -21.58
C ASN A 525 5.25 -24.97 -21.33
N LEU A 526 5.93 -26.02 -20.87
CA LEU A 526 5.30 -27.27 -20.50
C LEU A 526 4.57 -27.11 -19.18
N LEU A 527 3.28 -27.44 -19.19
CA LEU A 527 2.44 -27.53 -18.00
C LEU A 527 2.50 -28.95 -17.44
N GLN A 528 2.69 -29.08 -16.13
CA GLN A 528 2.82 -30.35 -15.42
C GLN A 528 1.91 -30.36 -14.19
N GLU A 529 1.46 -31.55 -13.79
CA GLU A 529 0.76 -31.74 -12.52
C GLU A 529 1.74 -31.58 -11.35
N VAL A 530 1.23 -31.14 -10.20
CA VAL A 530 2.02 -31.19 -8.96
C VAL A 530 2.05 -32.67 -8.50
N PRO A 531 3.24 -33.26 -8.31
CA PRO A 531 3.36 -34.65 -7.88
C PRO A 531 2.59 -34.93 -6.59
N ASP A 532 1.91 -36.09 -6.52
CA ASP A 532 1.20 -36.48 -5.30
C ASP A 532 2.21 -36.82 -4.19
N VAL A 533 1.86 -36.48 -2.96
CA VAL A 533 2.67 -36.68 -1.76
C VAL A 533 3.08 -38.14 -1.61
N THR A 534 2.20 -39.07 -1.96
CA THR A 534 2.49 -40.51 -1.89
C THR A 534 3.47 -40.96 -2.98
N GLU A 535 3.49 -40.33 -4.15
CA GLU A 535 4.34 -40.73 -5.26
C GLU A 535 5.81 -40.45 -4.93
N PHE A 536 6.13 -39.23 -4.48
CA PHE A 536 7.53 -38.91 -4.15
C PHE A 536 7.97 -39.39 -2.76
N ASP A 537 7.07 -39.66 -1.81
CA ASP A 537 7.46 -40.26 -0.52
C ASP A 537 8.03 -41.67 -0.70
N THR A 538 7.51 -42.43 -1.69
CA THR A 538 8.13 -43.73 -2.04
C THR A 538 9.55 -43.58 -2.59
N LEU A 539 9.82 -42.53 -3.38
CA LEU A 539 11.17 -42.24 -3.89
C LEU A 539 12.12 -41.80 -2.78
N LEU A 540 11.64 -40.96 -1.85
CA LEU A 540 12.38 -40.57 -0.64
C LEU A 540 12.74 -41.80 0.20
N GLN A 541 11.78 -42.70 0.44
CA GLN A 541 12.00 -43.95 1.20
C GLN A 541 12.93 -44.93 0.47
N ALA A 542 12.84 -45.04 -0.85
CA ALA A 542 13.71 -45.91 -1.65
C ALA A 542 15.18 -45.45 -1.61
N SER A 543 15.44 -44.17 -1.35
CA SER A 543 16.79 -43.61 -1.22
C SER A 543 17.45 -43.84 0.15
N ALA A 544 16.77 -44.48 1.10
CA ALA A 544 17.25 -44.73 2.46
C ALA A 544 18.30 -45.86 2.57
N THR A 545 19.19 -45.97 1.58
CA THR A 545 20.36 -46.87 1.62
C THR A 545 21.49 -46.26 2.46
N ARG A 546 22.40 -47.10 2.96
CA ARG A 546 23.53 -46.64 3.79
C ARG A 546 24.37 -45.60 3.03
N PRO A 547 24.55 -44.37 3.58
CA PRO A 547 25.40 -43.34 2.96
C PRO A 547 26.85 -43.83 2.81
N ASN A 548 27.53 -43.44 1.73
CA ASN A 548 28.94 -43.76 1.55
C ASN A 548 29.78 -42.99 2.60
N PRO A 549 30.65 -43.64 3.40
CA PRO A 549 31.53 -42.93 4.32
C PRO A 549 32.47 -41.92 3.64
N ASP A 550 32.85 -42.16 2.38
CA ASP A 550 33.79 -41.30 1.65
C ASP A 550 33.16 -40.01 1.07
N SER A 551 31.83 -39.98 0.88
CA SER A 551 31.09 -38.78 0.42
C SER A 551 30.85 -37.72 1.51
N GLN A 552 31.30 -37.99 2.74
CA GLN A 552 31.06 -37.15 3.93
C GLN A 552 32.05 -35.98 4.08
N ASN A 553 33.14 -35.96 3.29
CA ASN A 553 34.18 -34.92 3.32
C ASN A 553 33.93 -33.83 2.25
N ILE A 554 32.83 -33.10 2.38
CA ILE A 554 32.57 -31.91 1.56
C ILE A 554 33.10 -30.68 2.29
N PRO A 555 34.02 -29.89 1.71
CA PRO A 555 34.78 -28.86 2.43
C PRO A 555 33.94 -27.68 2.96
N PHE A 556 32.69 -27.55 2.52
CA PHE A 556 31.75 -26.50 2.96
C PHE A 556 30.56 -27.08 3.75
N CYS A 557 30.64 -28.34 4.19
CA CYS A 557 29.56 -28.99 4.92
C CYS A 557 30.06 -29.81 6.12
N GLU A 558 29.30 -29.80 7.20
CA GLU A 558 29.48 -30.71 8.33
C GLU A 558 28.40 -31.80 8.27
N SER A 559 28.80 -33.08 8.26
CA SER A 559 27.90 -34.21 8.05
C SER A 559 27.64 -34.96 9.35
N VAL A 560 26.38 -35.27 9.66
CA VAL A 560 25.98 -36.11 10.79
C VAL A 560 25.08 -37.23 10.31
N VAL A 561 25.38 -38.48 10.73
CA VAL A 561 24.62 -39.67 10.35
C VAL A 561 23.94 -40.28 11.57
N TRP A 562 22.64 -40.54 11.46
CA TRP A 562 21.85 -41.25 12.47
C TRP A 562 21.46 -42.64 11.98
N ASP A 563 21.60 -43.63 12.85
CA ASP A 563 21.04 -44.98 12.69
C ASP A 563 19.70 -45.06 13.44
N ILE A 564 18.61 -45.35 12.72
CA ILE A 564 17.27 -45.45 13.28
C ILE A 564 16.88 -46.93 13.37
N GLU A 565 17.14 -47.53 14.53
CA GLU A 565 16.99 -48.98 14.77
C GLU A 565 15.52 -49.48 14.76
N SER A 566 14.51 -48.59 14.78
CA SER A 566 13.11 -48.99 15.05
C SER A 566 12.27 -49.47 13.86
N GLN A 567 12.78 -49.48 12.60
CA GLN A 567 12.01 -49.92 11.41
C GLN A 567 12.86 -50.59 10.32
N GLY A 568 13.81 -51.45 10.69
CA GLY A 568 14.77 -52.04 9.75
C GLY A 568 15.85 -51.01 9.42
N SER A 569 17.09 -51.31 9.82
CA SER A 569 18.29 -50.42 9.76
C SER A 569 18.24 -49.37 8.65
N ARG A 570 17.73 -48.19 9.00
CA ARG A 570 17.57 -47.01 8.13
C ARG A 570 18.56 -45.95 8.59
N TYR A 571 19.30 -45.40 7.62
CA TYR A 571 20.28 -44.35 7.85
C TYR A 571 19.74 -43.02 7.34
N VAL A 572 19.88 -41.96 8.15
CA VAL A 572 19.60 -40.59 7.73
C VAL A 572 20.88 -39.79 7.90
N ALA A 573 21.38 -39.19 6.82
CA ALA A 573 22.49 -38.24 6.89
C ALA A 573 21.96 -36.82 6.70
N VAL A 574 22.43 -35.89 7.53
CA VAL A 574 22.20 -34.45 7.34
C VAL A 574 23.54 -33.76 7.21
N HIS A 575 23.67 -32.98 6.16
CA HIS A 575 24.85 -32.16 5.87
C HIS A 575 24.48 -30.69 6.10
N PHE A 576 25.11 -30.07 7.08
CA PHE A 576 24.94 -28.68 7.44
C PHE A 576 25.87 -27.82 6.59
N VAL A 577 25.32 -26.91 5.80
CA VAL A 577 26.11 -26.01 4.96
C VAL A 577 26.75 -24.93 5.85
N THR A 578 28.08 -24.96 5.97
CA THR A 578 28.84 -24.07 6.86
C THR A 578 29.02 -22.69 6.26
N ARG A 579 28.73 -21.63 7.04
CA ARG A 579 29.07 -20.23 6.70
C ARG A 579 30.38 -19.80 7.38
N TYR A 580 30.97 -18.70 6.89
CA TYR A 580 32.17 -18.09 7.49
C TYR A 580 31.90 -17.38 8.84
N GLU A 581 30.63 -17.20 9.21
CA GLU A 581 30.21 -16.49 10.43
C GLU A 581 30.07 -17.46 11.62
N LEU A 582 30.68 -17.12 12.75
CA LEU A 582 30.87 -17.97 13.94
C LEU A 582 29.59 -18.31 14.73
N LEU A 583 28.42 -17.79 14.34
CA LEU A 583 27.13 -18.01 15.00
C LEU A 583 26.04 -18.20 13.93
N GLN A 584 25.83 -19.43 13.47
CA GLN A 584 24.77 -19.75 12.52
C GLN A 584 23.49 -20.05 13.30
N GLU A 585 22.48 -19.17 13.20
CA GLU A 585 21.16 -19.51 13.70
C GLU A 585 20.53 -20.62 12.81
N PRO A 586 19.82 -21.59 13.41
CA PRO A 586 19.20 -22.67 12.64
C PRO A 586 18.28 -22.14 11.52
N GLU A 587 17.56 -21.05 11.80
CA GLU A 587 16.57 -20.43 10.92
C GLU A 587 17.17 -19.86 9.63
N ASP A 588 18.48 -19.62 9.59
CA ASP A 588 19.23 -19.11 8.43
C ASP A 588 20.10 -20.17 7.75
N SER A 589 20.03 -21.42 8.23
CA SER A 589 20.88 -22.51 7.77
C SER A 589 20.22 -23.33 6.66
N LEU A 590 21.00 -23.66 5.64
CA LEU A 590 20.64 -24.61 4.58
C LEU A 590 21.15 -26.00 4.99
N ILE A 591 20.31 -27.01 4.87
CA ILE A 591 20.69 -28.40 5.12
C ILE A 591 20.44 -29.26 3.89
N MET A 592 21.27 -30.29 3.73
CA MET A 592 21.07 -31.33 2.73
C MET A 592 20.81 -32.65 3.44
N ILE A 593 19.87 -33.45 2.94
CA ILE A 593 19.43 -34.67 3.62
C ILE A 593 19.47 -35.88 2.69
N GLU A 594 20.07 -36.97 3.17
CA GLU A 594 20.05 -38.29 2.53
C GLU A 594 19.19 -39.25 3.35
N GLY A 595 18.36 -40.06 2.68
CA GLY A 595 17.54 -41.08 3.32
C GLY A 595 16.44 -40.56 4.25
N GLY A 596 16.14 -39.26 4.21
CA GLY A 596 15.05 -38.62 4.95
C GLY A 596 13.67 -38.95 4.38
N THR A 597 12.67 -39.16 5.25
CA THR A 597 11.26 -39.26 4.82
C THR A 597 10.67 -37.87 4.68
N LEU A 598 9.52 -37.77 4.01
CA LEU A 598 8.77 -36.52 3.99
C LEU A 598 8.49 -35.97 5.40
N ARG A 599 8.18 -36.84 6.36
CA ARG A 599 7.91 -36.42 7.74
C ARG A 599 9.14 -35.80 8.40
N ASP A 600 10.34 -36.30 8.09
CA ASP A 600 11.59 -35.76 8.61
C ASP A 600 11.88 -34.40 7.98
N ILE A 601 11.73 -34.30 6.65
CA ILE A 601 11.91 -33.05 5.89
C ILE A 601 10.96 -31.96 6.41
N LEU A 602 9.66 -32.24 6.56
CA LEU A 602 8.68 -31.28 7.06
C LEU A 602 8.90 -30.86 8.53
N ARG A 603 9.58 -31.70 9.33
CA ARG A 603 9.96 -31.33 10.71
C ARG A 603 11.18 -30.43 10.73
N LEU A 604 12.16 -30.73 9.88
CA LEU A 604 13.37 -29.95 9.75
C LEU A 604 13.09 -28.60 9.09
N SER A 605 12.16 -28.53 8.13
CA SER A 605 11.86 -27.30 7.39
C SER A 605 11.22 -26.21 8.26
N LYS A 606 10.73 -26.58 9.44
CA LYS A 606 10.25 -25.64 10.48
C LYS A 606 11.36 -25.01 11.30
N LYS A 607 12.57 -25.57 11.25
CA LYS A 607 13.74 -25.13 12.03
C LYS A 607 14.84 -24.55 11.18
N PHE A 608 14.94 -25.00 9.93
CA PHE A 608 16.00 -24.63 9.00
C PHE A 608 15.45 -23.80 7.84
N LYS A 609 16.27 -22.89 7.31
CA LYS A 609 15.87 -21.99 6.20
C LYS A 609 15.44 -22.76 4.97
N GLY A 610 16.15 -23.85 4.67
CA GLY A 610 15.88 -24.63 3.48
C GLY A 610 16.47 -26.03 3.54
N ILE A 611 15.87 -26.95 2.76
CA ILE A 611 16.26 -28.35 2.72
C ILE A 611 16.40 -28.82 1.28
N ILE A 612 17.50 -29.50 0.98
CA ILE A 612 17.77 -30.12 -0.33
C ILE A 612 17.93 -31.64 -0.13
N PRO A 613 17.05 -32.48 -0.70
CA PRO A 613 17.27 -33.92 -0.72
C PRO A 613 18.37 -34.28 -1.70
N VAL A 614 19.31 -35.06 -1.21
CA VAL A 614 20.48 -35.50 -1.98
C VAL A 614 20.65 -37.00 -1.85
N ARG A 615 21.51 -37.55 -2.70
CA ARG A 615 21.98 -38.92 -2.61
C ARG A 615 23.46 -38.98 -2.94
N SER A 616 24.14 -39.93 -2.33
CA SER A 616 25.52 -40.27 -2.65
C SER A 616 25.60 -41.08 -3.95
N VAL A 617 26.42 -40.61 -4.88
CA VAL A 617 26.84 -41.36 -6.06
C VAL A 617 28.35 -41.37 -6.08
N GLU A 618 28.94 -42.55 -5.94
CA GLU A 618 30.38 -42.71 -5.76
C GLU A 618 30.84 -41.82 -4.57
N ASP A 619 31.70 -40.84 -4.83
CA ASP A 619 32.26 -39.92 -3.81
C ASP A 619 31.60 -38.52 -3.83
N ASN A 620 30.51 -38.33 -4.58
CA ASN A 620 29.86 -37.03 -4.73
C ASN A 620 28.41 -37.03 -4.24
N LEU A 621 27.99 -35.91 -3.63
CA LEU A 621 26.57 -35.63 -3.41
C LEU A 621 25.95 -35.04 -4.68
N VAL A 622 24.88 -35.68 -5.13
CA VAL A 622 24.04 -35.21 -6.23
C VAL A 622 22.61 -35.05 -5.73
N LEU A 623 21.81 -34.26 -6.46
CA LEU A 623 20.37 -34.18 -6.19
C LEU A 623 19.73 -35.56 -6.32
N LEU A 624 18.71 -35.80 -5.49
CA LEU A 624 18.03 -37.08 -5.44
C LEU A 624 17.44 -37.45 -6.80
N ASP A 625 16.43 -36.69 -7.25
CA ASP A 625 15.77 -36.81 -8.55
C ASP A 625 14.96 -35.53 -8.83
N LEU A 626 14.69 -35.19 -10.09
CA LEU A 626 13.84 -34.01 -10.42
C LEU A 626 12.33 -34.32 -10.39
N SER A 627 11.94 -35.58 -10.17
CA SER A 627 10.55 -35.99 -9.90
C SER A 627 10.14 -35.73 -8.45
N VAL A 628 11.11 -35.49 -7.57
CA VAL A 628 10.88 -34.98 -6.21
C VAL A 628 11.15 -33.47 -6.20
N PRO A 629 10.59 -32.71 -5.25
CA PRO A 629 11.04 -31.33 -5.07
C PRO A 629 12.56 -31.32 -4.85
N PHE A 630 13.27 -30.35 -5.44
CA PHE A 630 14.71 -30.23 -5.25
C PHE A 630 15.03 -29.37 -4.02
N PHE A 631 14.06 -28.56 -3.57
CA PHE A 631 14.23 -27.62 -2.47
C PHE A 631 12.91 -27.43 -1.70
N TRP A 632 13.00 -27.40 -0.37
CA TRP A 632 11.90 -27.03 0.53
C TRP A 632 12.28 -25.77 1.29
N GLN A 633 11.32 -24.85 1.40
CA GLN A 633 11.43 -23.66 2.25
C GLN A 633 10.14 -23.54 3.07
N GLY A 634 10.24 -23.74 4.38
CA GLY A 634 9.06 -23.87 5.23
C GLY A 634 8.16 -25.02 4.77
N ASN A 635 6.94 -24.70 4.32
CA ASN A 635 6.01 -25.70 3.78
C ASN A 635 6.02 -25.76 2.25
N ILE A 636 6.67 -24.82 1.56
CA ILE A 636 6.65 -24.71 0.10
C ILE A 636 7.67 -25.68 -0.50
N GLN A 637 7.26 -26.34 -1.57
CA GLN A 637 8.03 -27.33 -2.32
C GLN A 637 8.42 -26.74 -3.67
N TYR A 638 9.68 -26.76 -4.05
CA TYR A 638 10.14 -26.21 -5.32
C TYR A 638 10.60 -27.34 -6.25
N TYR A 639 10.14 -27.27 -7.50
CA TYR A 639 10.32 -28.31 -8.51
C TYR A 639 11.14 -27.80 -9.70
N GLY A 640 11.91 -28.70 -10.30
CA GLY A 640 12.72 -28.41 -11.49
C GLY A 640 12.15 -29.02 -12.76
N CYS A 641 12.31 -28.35 -13.90
CA CYS A 641 11.88 -28.90 -15.18
C CYS A 641 12.81 -30.04 -15.62
N GLN A 642 12.30 -31.26 -15.73
CA GLN A 642 13.09 -32.43 -16.16
C GLN A 642 13.68 -32.32 -17.57
N ARG A 643 13.06 -31.53 -18.46
CA ARG A 643 13.51 -31.39 -19.86
C ARG A 643 14.53 -30.28 -20.07
N CYS A 644 14.51 -29.26 -19.22
CA CYS A 644 15.29 -28.03 -19.40
C CYS A 644 16.40 -27.87 -18.37
N SER A 645 16.33 -28.61 -17.26
CA SER A 645 17.38 -28.59 -16.23
C SER A 645 18.55 -29.46 -16.66
N ASP A 646 19.76 -29.01 -16.32
CA ASP A 646 21.00 -29.77 -16.43
C ASP A 646 21.67 -29.77 -15.04
N PRO A 647 21.26 -30.70 -14.15
CA PRO A 647 21.65 -30.70 -12.76
C PRO A 647 23.17 -30.78 -12.57
N LYS A 648 23.74 -29.80 -11.90
CA LYS A 648 25.15 -29.75 -11.52
C LYS A 648 25.40 -30.50 -10.21
N ALA A 649 26.67 -30.80 -9.94
CA ALA A 649 27.08 -31.32 -8.64
C ALA A 649 26.70 -30.35 -7.52
N VAL A 650 26.25 -30.89 -6.39
CA VAL A 650 25.81 -30.11 -5.22
C VAL A 650 26.95 -29.26 -4.65
N ALA A 651 28.21 -29.63 -4.92
CA ALA A 651 29.40 -28.84 -4.63
C ALA A 651 29.37 -27.42 -5.22
N SER A 652 28.57 -27.18 -6.26
CA SER A 652 28.38 -25.84 -6.86
C SER A 652 27.76 -24.83 -5.88
N LEU A 653 27.09 -25.30 -4.83
CA LEU A 653 26.56 -24.45 -3.74
C LEU A 653 27.66 -23.79 -2.91
N SER A 654 28.91 -24.27 -2.96
CA SER A 654 30.02 -23.65 -2.23
C SER A 654 30.23 -22.18 -2.63
N ALA A 655 29.99 -21.85 -3.91
CA ALA A 655 30.11 -20.50 -4.42
C ALA A 655 29.08 -19.54 -3.80
N LEU A 656 27.92 -20.06 -3.40
CA LEU A 656 26.91 -19.31 -2.65
C LEU A 656 27.27 -19.24 -1.16
N ALA A 657 27.71 -20.36 -0.57
CA ALA A 657 28.04 -20.45 0.85
C ALA A 657 29.18 -19.51 1.29
N VAL A 658 30.09 -19.13 0.38
CA VAL A 658 31.23 -18.23 0.65
C VAL A 658 30.83 -16.73 0.66
N GLN A 659 29.63 -16.38 0.19
CA GLN A 659 29.18 -14.98 0.14
C GLN A 659 28.79 -14.45 1.53
N GLN A 660 29.24 -13.24 1.89
CA GLN A 660 28.95 -12.61 3.19
C GLN A 660 27.46 -12.38 3.47
N ASN A 661 26.59 -12.38 2.44
CA ASN A 661 25.14 -12.21 2.56
C ASN A 661 24.37 -13.23 1.70
N ALA A 662 24.72 -14.53 1.81
CA ALA A 662 24.08 -15.57 1.02
C ALA A 662 22.60 -15.75 1.39
N SER A 663 21.68 -15.16 0.61
CA SER A 663 20.26 -15.42 0.71
C SER A 663 19.93 -16.77 0.06
N TRP A 664 19.39 -17.71 0.83
CA TRP A 664 18.96 -19.03 0.35
C TRP A 664 17.62 -18.94 -0.39
N GLU A 665 17.61 -18.15 -1.46
CA GLU A 665 16.43 -17.96 -2.30
C GLU A 665 16.28 -19.12 -3.30
N PRO A 666 15.05 -19.59 -3.57
CA PRO A 666 14.81 -20.72 -4.47
C PRO A 666 15.40 -20.52 -5.88
N THR A 667 15.35 -19.30 -6.40
CA THR A 667 15.89 -18.93 -7.71
C THR A 667 17.41 -19.04 -7.75
N THR A 668 18.10 -18.54 -6.73
CA THR A 668 19.56 -18.59 -6.61
C THR A 668 20.06 -20.03 -6.42
N ILE A 669 19.36 -20.83 -5.63
CA ILE A 669 19.68 -22.26 -5.44
C ILE A 669 19.48 -23.03 -6.75
N ALA A 670 18.36 -22.79 -7.45
CA ALA A 670 18.10 -23.40 -8.74
C ALA A 670 19.19 -23.07 -9.77
N GLU A 671 19.59 -21.80 -9.87
CA GLU A 671 20.65 -21.36 -10.79
C GLU A 671 22.00 -22.03 -10.47
N ALA A 672 22.40 -22.07 -9.20
CA ALA A 672 23.65 -22.70 -8.78
C ALA A 672 23.66 -24.21 -9.08
N LEU A 673 22.51 -24.87 -8.97
CA LEU A 673 22.35 -26.30 -9.26
C LEU A 673 22.05 -26.60 -10.74
N GLY A 674 21.96 -25.60 -11.62
CA GLY A 674 21.62 -25.82 -13.04
C GLY A 674 20.18 -26.26 -13.28
N ILE A 675 19.27 -25.93 -12.36
CA ILE A 675 17.86 -26.30 -12.40
C ILE A 675 17.03 -25.15 -12.98
N VAL A 676 16.15 -25.49 -13.91
CA VAL A 676 15.11 -24.57 -14.40
C VAL A 676 13.91 -24.67 -13.49
N LEU A 677 13.75 -23.70 -12.60
CA LEU A 677 12.68 -23.63 -11.61
C LEU A 677 11.29 -23.57 -12.28
N LEU A 678 10.41 -24.49 -11.90
CA LEU A 678 9.00 -24.48 -12.29
C LEU A 678 8.22 -23.46 -11.47
N GLN A 679 7.25 -22.80 -12.09
CA GLN A 679 6.38 -21.81 -11.46
C GLN A 679 5.02 -22.41 -11.15
N TYR A 680 4.51 -22.16 -9.95
CA TYR A 680 3.13 -22.48 -9.62
C TYR A 680 2.18 -21.50 -10.29
N VAL A 681 1.18 -22.04 -10.99
CA VAL A 681 0.15 -21.24 -11.66
C VAL A 681 -1.22 -21.87 -11.44
N PHE A 682 -2.24 -21.04 -11.28
CA PHE A 682 -3.63 -21.44 -11.43
C PHE A 682 -3.92 -21.65 -12.91
N VAL A 683 -4.56 -22.76 -13.23
CA VAL A 683 -5.07 -23.09 -14.56
C VAL A 683 -6.54 -23.45 -14.40
N MET A 684 -7.41 -22.53 -14.81
CA MET A 684 -8.85 -22.73 -14.76
C MET A 684 -9.48 -22.40 -16.10
N LYS A 685 -10.58 -23.05 -16.42
CA LYS A 685 -11.42 -22.74 -17.57
C LYS A 685 -12.72 -22.13 -17.07
N PHE A 686 -13.00 -20.90 -17.47
CA PHE A 686 -14.22 -20.17 -17.13
C PHE A 686 -15.15 -20.14 -18.34
N THR A 687 -16.39 -20.56 -18.18
CA THR A 687 -17.45 -20.30 -19.17
C THR A 687 -18.18 -19.03 -18.76
N LEU A 688 -17.99 -17.98 -19.56
CA LEU A 688 -18.52 -16.65 -19.36
C LEU A 688 -19.77 -16.45 -20.24
N ASP A 689 -20.79 -15.79 -19.69
CA ASP A 689 -22.08 -15.55 -20.34
C ASP A 689 -22.54 -14.11 -20.09
N ASP A 690 -22.68 -13.30 -21.14
CA ASP A 690 -23.14 -11.90 -21.03
C ASP A 690 -24.61 -11.69 -21.44
N GLY A 691 -25.35 -12.78 -21.71
CA GLY A 691 -26.70 -12.75 -22.25
C GLY A 691 -26.79 -12.59 -23.77
N THR A 692 -25.68 -12.24 -24.44
CA THR A 692 -25.58 -12.21 -25.92
C THR A 692 -24.94 -13.48 -26.47
N GLY A 693 -24.09 -14.14 -25.70
CA GLY A 693 -23.47 -15.41 -26.05
C GLY A 693 -22.62 -15.99 -24.90
N THR A 694 -22.09 -17.19 -25.11
CA THR A 694 -21.22 -17.88 -24.15
C THR A 694 -19.82 -18.08 -24.71
N LEU A 695 -18.80 -17.86 -23.88
CA LEU A 695 -17.39 -17.97 -24.24
C LEU A 695 -16.60 -18.76 -23.20
N ASP A 696 -15.71 -19.66 -23.65
CA ASP A 696 -14.75 -20.31 -22.77
C ASP A 696 -13.42 -19.53 -22.76
N ALA A 697 -13.00 -19.08 -21.58
CA ALA A 697 -11.74 -18.36 -21.37
C ALA A 697 -10.89 -19.05 -20.30
N TYR A 698 -9.59 -19.17 -20.56
CA TYR A 698 -8.64 -19.76 -19.62
C TYR A 698 -8.06 -18.70 -18.69
N LEU A 699 -8.02 -19.00 -17.41
CA LEU A 699 -7.24 -18.27 -16.42
C LEU A 699 -5.91 -19.01 -16.23
N VAL A 700 -4.80 -18.35 -16.59
CA VAL A 700 -3.44 -18.82 -16.31
C VAL A 700 -2.70 -17.69 -15.61
N ASP A 701 -2.54 -17.82 -14.30
CA ASP A 701 -2.00 -16.76 -13.45
C ASP A 701 -1.32 -17.33 -12.20
N ALA A 702 -0.30 -16.66 -11.68
CA ALA A 702 0.47 -17.13 -10.52
C ALA A 702 -0.04 -16.57 -9.18
N GLU A 703 -0.62 -15.37 -9.17
CA GLU A 703 -1.00 -14.66 -7.94
C GLU A 703 -2.02 -13.54 -8.12
N ASN A 704 -2.05 -12.88 -9.27
CA ASN A 704 -2.76 -11.60 -9.48
C ASN A 704 -4.29 -11.74 -9.42
N PHE A 705 -4.86 -12.78 -10.02
CA PHE A 705 -6.29 -12.91 -10.19
C PHE A 705 -6.99 -13.11 -8.84
N PHE A 706 -6.52 -14.07 -8.06
CA PHE A 706 -7.07 -14.37 -6.73
C PHE A 706 -6.46 -13.52 -5.62
N GLN A 707 -5.38 -12.79 -5.89
CA GLN A 707 -4.53 -12.14 -4.88
C GLN A 707 -3.99 -13.13 -3.84
N ILE A 708 -3.79 -14.39 -4.26
CA ILE A 708 -3.31 -15.51 -3.44
C ILE A 708 -2.18 -16.18 -4.22
N PRO A 709 -0.98 -16.39 -3.64
CA PRO A 709 0.12 -17.08 -4.32
C PRO A 709 -0.21 -18.55 -4.59
N ALA A 710 -0.18 -18.98 -5.86
CA ALA A 710 -0.47 -20.37 -6.25
C ALA A 710 0.47 -21.40 -5.57
N SER A 711 1.69 -20.98 -5.21
CA SER A 711 2.69 -21.80 -4.52
C SER A 711 2.30 -22.16 -3.09
N GLU A 712 1.43 -21.38 -2.44
CA GLU A 712 1.11 -21.55 -1.02
C GLU A 712 -0.24 -22.26 -0.80
N VAL A 713 -1.14 -22.23 -1.79
CA VAL A 713 -2.50 -22.77 -1.65
C VAL A 713 -2.50 -24.25 -1.28
N LEU A 714 -1.65 -25.09 -1.87
CA LEU A 714 -1.62 -26.53 -1.55
C LEU A 714 -1.20 -26.82 -0.10
N THR A 715 -0.59 -25.85 0.58
CA THR A 715 0.01 -26.02 1.91
C THR A 715 -0.70 -25.22 3.01
N SER A 716 -1.59 -24.29 2.64
CA SER A 716 -2.30 -23.39 3.54
C SER A 716 -3.80 -23.61 3.47
N ASN A 717 -4.39 -24.12 4.55
CA ASN A 717 -5.84 -24.30 4.66
C ASN A 717 -6.58 -22.96 4.53
N ILE A 718 -5.99 -21.86 5.04
CA ILE A 718 -6.58 -20.51 4.96
C ILE A 718 -6.74 -20.10 3.50
N PHE A 719 -5.71 -20.30 2.67
CA PHE A 719 -5.78 -19.95 1.24
C PHE A 719 -6.70 -20.87 0.44
N GLN A 720 -6.83 -22.15 0.82
CA GLN A 720 -7.83 -23.03 0.24
C GLN A 720 -9.25 -22.57 0.56
N GLU A 721 -9.52 -22.23 1.81
CA GLU A 721 -10.81 -21.71 2.26
C GLU A 721 -11.14 -20.36 1.60
N ASP A 722 -10.16 -19.46 1.47
CA ASP A 722 -10.32 -18.19 0.77
C ASP A 722 -10.63 -18.40 -0.72
N MET A 723 -9.91 -19.30 -1.40
CA MET A 723 -10.17 -19.64 -2.80
C MET A 723 -11.57 -20.27 -2.99
N GLU A 724 -11.99 -21.15 -2.08
CA GLU A 724 -13.34 -21.72 -2.07
C GLU A 724 -14.41 -20.65 -1.82
N ARG A 725 -14.20 -19.75 -0.86
CA ARG A 725 -15.10 -18.62 -0.57
C ARG A 725 -15.29 -17.75 -1.80
N ILE A 726 -14.18 -17.39 -2.46
CA ILE A 726 -14.18 -16.59 -3.68
C ILE A 726 -14.98 -17.31 -4.77
N MET A 727 -14.65 -18.56 -5.09
CA MET A 727 -15.31 -19.29 -6.17
C MET A 727 -16.80 -19.55 -5.89
N ASN A 728 -17.17 -19.74 -4.62
CA ASN A 728 -18.57 -19.85 -4.19
C ASN A 728 -19.33 -18.53 -4.34
N LYS A 729 -18.67 -17.37 -4.20
CA LYS A 729 -19.29 -16.08 -4.51
C LYS A 729 -19.40 -15.84 -6.02
N LEU A 730 -18.37 -16.18 -6.80
CA LEU A 730 -18.36 -16.00 -8.26
C LEU A 730 -19.38 -16.91 -8.95
N CYS A 731 -19.50 -18.16 -8.51
CA CYS A 731 -20.32 -19.19 -9.13
C CYS A 731 -20.93 -20.15 -8.06
N PRO A 732 -21.90 -19.69 -7.26
CA PRO A 732 -22.55 -20.52 -6.22
C PRO A 732 -23.26 -21.74 -6.82
N THR A 733 -23.12 -22.88 -6.16
CA THR A 733 -23.81 -24.13 -6.56
C THR A 733 -25.32 -24.02 -6.32
N GLY A 734 -26.13 -24.18 -7.36
CA GLY A 734 -27.59 -24.31 -7.25
C GLY A 734 -28.40 -23.00 -7.33
N ARG A 735 -27.79 -21.85 -7.63
CA ARG A 735 -28.49 -20.57 -7.82
C ARG A 735 -28.96 -20.39 -9.27
N ASN A 736 -30.07 -19.67 -9.48
CA ASN A 736 -30.56 -19.29 -10.81
C ASN A 736 -29.49 -18.42 -11.52
N PRO A 737 -29.11 -18.67 -12.80
CA PRO A 737 -28.15 -17.87 -13.56
C PRO A 737 -28.38 -16.35 -13.55
N ASP A 738 -29.62 -15.91 -13.38
CA ASP A 738 -29.95 -14.48 -13.30
C ASP A 738 -29.37 -13.79 -12.06
N GLY A 739 -29.12 -14.53 -10.97
CA GLY A 739 -28.56 -14.03 -9.72
C GLY A 739 -27.03 -14.17 -9.58
N LEU A 740 -26.30 -14.52 -10.64
CA LEU A 740 -24.83 -14.57 -10.62
C LEU A 740 -24.24 -13.15 -10.69
N PRO A 741 -23.13 -12.88 -9.97
CA PRO A 741 -22.44 -11.60 -10.08
C PRO A 741 -21.82 -11.43 -11.46
N TRP A 742 -21.64 -10.18 -11.87
CA TRP A 742 -20.96 -9.85 -13.12
C TRP A 742 -19.44 -9.92 -12.94
N LEU A 743 -18.72 -10.46 -13.91
CA LEU A 743 -17.26 -10.38 -13.98
C LEU A 743 -16.90 -9.42 -15.10
N GLU A 744 -16.07 -8.45 -14.79
CA GLU A 744 -15.46 -7.57 -15.77
C GLU A 744 -13.99 -7.95 -15.96
N CYS A 745 -13.63 -8.43 -17.14
CA CYS A 745 -12.30 -8.97 -17.40
C CYS A 745 -11.79 -8.62 -18.80
N PHE A 746 -10.47 -8.59 -18.97
CA PHE A 746 -9.87 -8.59 -20.30
C PHE A 746 -9.61 -10.01 -20.76
N ILE A 747 -9.92 -10.25 -22.03
CA ILE A 747 -9.62 -11.52 -22.71
C ILE A 747 -8.81 -11.25 -23.98
N LYS A 748 -7.80 -12.09 -24.22
CA LYS A 748 -7.03 -12.10 -25.46
C LYS A 748 -7.33 -13.38 -26.23
N SER A 749 -7.52 -13.26 -27.55
CA SER A 749 -7.73 -14.41 -28.43
C SER A 749 -6.41 -14.90 -29.05
N TYR A 750 -6.25 -16.22 -29.16
CA TYR A 750 -5.08 -16.86 -29.75
C TYR A 750 -5.45 -18.21 -30.38
N TYR A 751 -4.64 -18.65 -31.36
CA TYR A 751 -4.82 -19.95 -32.01
C TYR A 751 -3.99 -21.02 -31.31
N VAL A 752 -4.64 -22.14 -31.01
CA VAL A 752 -4.00 -23.37 -30.52
C VAL A 752 -4.02 -24.38 -31.65
N LYS A 753 -2.85 -24.89 -32.03
CA LYS A 753 -2.75 -25.97 -33.01
C LYS A 753 -2.98 -27.29 -32.31
N ASN A 754 -4.10 -27.94 -32.59
CA ASN A 754 -4.37 -29.29 -32.12
C ASN A 754 -4.31 -30.26 -33.31
N GLY A 755 -3.09 -30.71 -33.63
CA GLY A 755 -2.85 -31.52 -34.83
C GLY A 755 -2.98 -30.72 -36.14
N ARG A 756 -4.00 -31.03 -36.96
CA ARG A 756 -4.27 -30.36 -38.25
C ARG A 756 -5.30 -29.22 -38.15
N GLU A 757 -5.95 -29.05 -37.01
CA GLU A 757 -6.97 -28.02 -36.79
C GLU A 757 -6.43 -26.88 -35.93
N GLU A 758 -6.70 -25.64 -36.35
CA GLU A 758 -6.43 -24.44 -35.55
C GLU A 758 -7.69 -24.12 -34.74
N GLN A 759 -7.61 -24.32 -33.43
CA GLN A 759 -8.69 -24.01 -32.52
C GLN A 759 -8.48 -22.62 -31.90
N LEU A 760 -9.50 -21.77 -32.01
CA LEU A 760 -9.51 -20.48 -31.34
C LEU A 760 -9.69 -20.65 -29.82
N SER A 761 -8.86 -19.99 -29.03
CA SER A 761 -8.93 -19.98 -27.57
C SER A 761 -8.82 -18.55 -27.02
N TYR A 762 -9.32 -18.36 -25.80
CA TYR A 762 -9.31 -17.09 -25.11
C TYR A 762 -8.63 -17.24 -23.75
N GLN A 763 -7.89 -16.21 -23.33
CA GLN A 763 -7.24 -16.20 -22.01
C GLN A 763 -7.52 -14.88 -21.30
N ILE A 764 -7.88 -14.97 -20.02
CA ILE A 764 -8.05 -13.84 -19.11
C ILE A 764 -6.67 -13.27 -18.78
N PHE A 765 -6.55 -11.94 -18.81
CA PHE A 765 -5.35 -11.22 -18.40
C PHE A 765 -5.72 -9.88 -17.76
N ASP A 766 -4.77 -9.22 -17.10
CA ASP A 766 -4.93 -7.89 -16.47
C ASP A 766 -6.24 -7.71 -15.69
N THR A 767 -6.62 -8.76 -14.96
CA THR A 767 -7.87 -8.86 -14.21
C THR A 767 -7.56 -9.47 -12.85
N MET A 768 -8.04 -8.83 -11.78
CA MET A 768 -7.97 -9.35 -10.40
C MET A 768 -9.35 -9.37 -9.76
N ILE A 769 -9.54 -10.08 -8.66
CA ILE A 769 -10.80 -10.04 -7.89
C ILE A 769 -10.85 -8.80 -7.02
N ALA A 770 -12.04 -8.22 -6.82
CA ALA A 770 -12.22 -7.05 -5.96
C ALA A 770 -11.96 -7.40 -4.49
N GLU A 771 -11.36 -6.48 -3.71
CA GLU A 771 -11.01 -6.69 -2.29
C GLU A 771 -12.22 -7.02 -1.39
N ASP A 772 -13.45 -6.75 -1.84
CA ASP A 772 -14.70 -6.95 -1.10
C ASP A 772 -15.37 -8.33 -1.36
N VAL A 773 -14.70 -9.23 -2.09
CA VAL A 773 -15.16 -10.61 -2.41
C VAL A 773 -14.61 -11.64 -1.43
#